data_AF-A0A1G6M759-F1
#
_entry.id   AF-A0A1G6M759-F1
#
_cell.length_a   1.000
_cell.length_b   1.000
_cell.length_c   1.000
_cell.angle_alpha   90.00
_cell.angle_beta   90.00
_cell.angle_gamma   90.00
#
_symmetry.space_group_name_H-M   'P 1'
#
loop_
_entity.id
_entity.type
_entity.pdbx_description
1 polymer ?
#
loop_
_entity_poly.entity_id
_entity_poly.type
_entity_poly.pdbx_seq_one_letter_code
_entity_poly.pdbx_strand_id
1 'polypeptide(L)'
;MTNTDLLSSDTAESQSDKAQSTGANGGTPKRRAGLSGMVLAELRELAGELGIPSTAGMRKGDLIAAIKERQGGGSGAVATQLPLNGADVPAEPKPRREPRGAKAEQPAEAAAAAPAEAPAEPQADAPQEAPRHTEGGRDNRRRRGASRSAGSPEGAEQAPESGRAARVDERQQGGERQQGERQQRGDRNDRGERGERGDRNDRQRGDRNRQQGDRQQDRQERQDRQDRQDRQQDTRQQDRQQDNRATGPDDDDDGGRRGRRFRDRRRRGGRVEGGTGQNDTEVRDDDVLLPVAGVLDVLENYAFVRTSGYLAGPNDVYVSLSLVRKHGLRRGDAITGLVRQPREGEQQRQKFNPLVRVETINGLDPDAAKNRPEFTKLTPLYPNERLRLETEPHILTTRVIDLMMPVGKGQRALIVSPPKAGKTSVLQAIANAISVNNPEVYLMVVLVDERPEEVTDMQRSVKGEVIASTFDRPPGDHTTVAELSIERAKRLVEMGHDVVVLLDSITRLGRAYNLAAPASGRILSGGVDSTALFPPKRFLGAARNIEGGGSLTIFATALVETGSAGDTVIFEEFKGTGNAELKLDRKIADKRIFPAVDVDQSSTRKEELLLSPDELAVTVKLRRVLHALDSQAAIELLLDRLRKSRTNIEFLMQVAKTTPAGNDD
;
A
#
# COMPACT_ATOMS: atom_id res chain seq x y z
N MET A 1 65.42 -4.78 26.88
CA MET A 1 66.75 -4.48 27.45
C MET A 1 66.81 -3.00 27.78
N THR A 2 67.51 -2.69 28.86
CA THR A 2 67.89 -1.37 29.42
C THR A 2 66.80 -0.51 30.08
N ASN A 3 66.69 -0.77 31.38
CA ASN A 3 66.38 0.14 32.49
C ASN A 3 67.07 1.52 32.38
N THR A 4 66.55 2.53 33.09
CA THR A 4 67.27 3.31 34.12
C THR A 4 66.25 4.17 34.90
N ASP A 5 65.81 3.64 36.04
CA ASP A 5 65.97 4.16 37.40
C ASP A 5 65.57 5.58 37.89
N LEU A 6 65.06 5.53 39.12
CA LEU A 6 65.32 6.37 40.32
C LEU A 6 64.42 7.59 40.63
N LEU A 7 63.66 7.44 41.73
CA LEU A 7 63.83 8.12 43.05
C LEU A 7 62.58 7.78 43.90
N SER A 8 62.68 6.88 44.90
CA SER A 8 62.99 7.12 46.34
C SER A 8 61.93 8.00 47.03
N SER A 9 61.45 7.77 48.25
CA SER A 9 61.68 6.78 49.30
C SER A 9 60.71 7.08 50.46
N ASP A 10 60.62 6.11 51.37
CA ASP A 10 60.32 6.23 52.81
C ASP A 10 58.92 5.98 53.39
N THR A 11 58.69 4.69 53.69
CA THR A 11 58.67 4.05 55.03
C THR A 11 58.09 4.82 56.23
N ALA A 12 57.06 4.24 56.88
CA ALA A 12 57.16 3.72 58.26
C ALA A 12 55.85 3.07 58.75
N GLU A 13 56.03 1.96 59.44
CA GLU A 13 55.06 0.97 59.90
C GLU A 13 54.36 1.35 61.22
N SER A 14 53.19 0.75 61.48
CA SER A 14 52.96 0.04 62.76
C SER A 14 51.69 -0.85 62.72
N GLN A 15 51.92 -2.06 63.22
CA GLN A 15 51.08 -3.21 63.56
C GLN A 15 49.89 -2.84 64.47
N SER A 16 48.85 -3.62 64.78
CA SER A 16 48.24 -4.90 64.40
C SER A 16 47.02 -5.05 65.33
N ASP A 17 45.84 -5.46 64.89
CA ASP A 17 45.13 -6.57 65.55
C ASP A 17 43.85 -7.03 64.83
N LYS A 18 43.59 -8.32 64.98
CA LYS A 18 42.53 -9.11 64.30
C LYS A 18 41.15 -8.92 64.95
N ALA A 19 40.11 -8.88 64.12
CA ALA A 19 38.84 -9.56 64.41
C ALA A 19 38.11 -9.93 63.11
N GLN A 20 37.60 -11.16 63.07
CA GLN A 20 37.04 -11.85 61.91
C GLN A 20 35.57 -11.50 61.62
N SER A 21 35.24 -11.60 60.34
CA SER A 21 33.96 -12.04 59.75
C SER A 21 32.69 -11.23 60.03
N THR A 22 32.10 -10.64 59.00
CA THR A 22 31.00 -11.25 58.21
C THR A 22 30.56 -10.34 57.06
N GLY A 23 30.49 -10.92 55.85
CA GLY A 23 29.38 -10.71 54.90
C GLY A 23 29.20 -9.37 54.17
N ALA A 24 29.39 -9.46 52.84
CA ALA A 24 28.62 -8.79 51.79
C ALA A 24 29.07 -7.39 51.28
N ASN A 25 29.89 -7.45 50.23
CA ASN A 25 29.93 -6.63 49.01
C ASN A 25 29.17 -5.29 49.01
N GLY A 26 29.96 -4.21 49.09
CA GLY A 26 29.57 -2.88 48.64
C GLY A 26 29.37 -2.81 47.12
N GLY A 27 28.16 -2.40 46.71
CA GLY A 27 27.82 -2.05 45.35
C GLY A 27 27.87 -0.53 45.14
N THR A 28 28.45 -0.14 44.01
CA THR A 28 28.52 1.20 43.39
C THR A 28 27.17 1.96 43.38
N PRO A 29 27.17 3.32 43.31
CA PRO A 29 25.98 4.13 43.54
C PRO A 29 24.93 3.93 42.44
N LYS A 30 23.75 3.43 42.83
CA LYS A 30 22.59 3.24 41.95
C LYS A 30 22.14 4.58 41.35
N ARG A 31 22.11 4.64 40.01
CA ARG A 31 21.32 5.62 39.25
C ARG A 31 19.86 5.57 39.74
N ARG A 32 19.32 6.73 40.09
CA ARG A 32 18.02 6.96 40.73
C ARG A 32 16.89 6.29 39.95
N ALA A 33 16.08 5.48 40.64
CA ALA A 33 14.78 5.04 40.15
C ALA A 33 13.89 6.29 39.93
N GLY A 34 13.16 6.34 38.81
CA GLY A 34 12.21 7.43 38.54
C GLY A 34 11.09 7.49 39.58
N LEU A 35 10.35 8.60 39.63
CA LEU A 35 9.29 8.89 40.63
C LEU A 35 8.26 7.76 40.81
N SER A 36 8.02 6.94 39.77
CA SER A 36 7.15 5.77 39.84
C SER A 36 7.67 4.65 40.76
N GLY A 37 8.98 4.54 40.93
CA GLY A 37 9.66 3.56 41.77
C GLY A 37 9.77 3.92 43.25
N MET A 38 9.50 5.18 43.63
CA MET A 38 9.59 5.65 45.02
C MET A 38 8.43 5.16 45.89
N VAL A 39 8.69 4.98 47.19
CA VAL A 39 7.65 4.64 48.17
C VAL A 39 6.82 5.90 48.49
N LEU A 40 5.57 5.73 48.92
CA LEU A 40 4.65 6.85 49.17
C LEU A 40 5.20 7.84 50.23
N ALA A 41 5.96 7.35 51.21
CA ALA A 41 6.66 8.19 52.18
C ALA A 41 7.72 9.09 51.51
N GLU A 42 8.58 8.51 50.66
CA GLU A 42 9.61 9.24 49.91
C GLU A 42 9.00 10.27 48.95
N LEU A 43 7.86 9.95 48.32
CA LEU A 43 7.15 10.90 47.46
C LEU A 43 6.53 12.05 48.24
N ARG A 44 6.05 11.83 49.47
CA ARG A 44 5.52 12.88 50.34
C ARG A 44 6.63 13.80 50.85
N GLU A 45 7.79 13.23 51.18
CA GLU A 45 8.97 13.98 51.57
C GLU A 45 9.46 14.87 50.43
N LEU A 46 9.60 14.31 49.23
CA LEU A 46 10.01 15.05 48.03
C LEU A 46 8.97 16.10 47.60
N ALA A 47 7.68 15.84 47.78
CA ALA A 47 6.63 16.84 47.58
C ALA A 47 6.68 17.97 48.64
N GLY A 48 7.08 17.65 49.88
CA GLY A 48 7.31 18.62 50.94
C GLY A 48 8.49 19.54 50.65
N GLU A 49 9.61 18.98 50.16
CA GLU A 49 10.77 19.77 49.70
C GLU A 49 10.42 20.72 48.55
N LEU A 50 9.51 20.30 47.67
CA LEU A 50 9.03 21.11 46.53
C LEU A 50 7.91 22.11 46.90
N GLY A 51 7.53 22.16 48.18
CA GLY A 51 6.54 23.10 48.71
C GLY A 51 5.11 22.84 48.26
N ILE A 52 4.74 21.58 48.01
CA ILE A 52 3.37 21.18 47.63
C ILE A 52 2.54 21.02 48.91
N PRO A 53 1.55 21.88 49.19
CA PRO A 53 0.73 21.77 50.40
C PRO A 53 -0.25 20.59 50.32
N SER A 54 -0.62 20.03 51.48
CA SER A 54 -1.67 19.01 51.64
C SER A 54 -1.43 17.64 50.98
N THR A 55 -0.23 17.06 51.13
CA THR A 55 0.14 15.73 50.60
C THR A 55 -0.39 14.53 51.39
N ALA A 56 -0.97 14.76 52.57
CA ALA A 56 -1.40 13.71 53.52
C ALA A 56 -2.57 12.85 53.02
N GLY A 57 -3.42 13.37 52.12
CA GLY A 57 -4.57 12.65 51.54
C GLY A 57 -4.36 12.14 50.10
N MET A 58 -3.24 12.50 49.46
CA MET A 58 -3.02 12.21 48.04
C MET A 58 -2.62 10.75 47.82
N ARG A 59 -3.16 10.13 46.77
CA ARG A 59 -2.72 8.80 46.32
C ARG A 59 -1.38 8.92 45.61
N LYS A 60 -0.63 7.82 45.52
CA LYS A 60 0.71 7.78 44.91
C LYS A 60 0.74 8.41 43.50
N GLY A 61 -0.29 8.19 42.70
CA GLY A 61 -0.41 8.76 41.35
C GLY A 61 -0.52 10.29 41.36
N ASP A 62 -1.36 10.84 42.23
CA ASP A 62 -1.59 12.29 42.35
C ASP A 62 -0.34 13.02 42.86
N LEU A 63 0.38 12.39 43.82
CA LEU A 63 1.67 12.87 44.31
C LEU A 63 2.73 12.92 43.20
N ILE A 64 2.82 11.87 42.36
CA ILE A 64 3.76 11.85 41.24
C ILE A 64 3.41 12.93 40.20
N ALA A 65 2.12 13.14 39.93
CA ALA A 65 1.66 14.16 39.00
C ALA A 65 2.00 15.57 39.51
N ALA A 66 1.68 15.87 40.78
CA ALA A 66 1.96 17.17 41.39
C ALA A 66 3.48 17.47 41.46
N ILE A 67 4.30 16.46 41.76
CA ILE A 67 5.76 16.58 41.76
C ILE A 67 6.29 16.86 40.35
N LYS A 68 5.79 16.16 39.32
CA LYS A 68 6.21 16.39 37.92
C LYS A 68 5.82 17.76 37.42
N GLU A 69 4.62 18.23 37.75
CA GLU A 69 4.13 19.55 37.38
C GLU A 69 5.00 20.65 38.00
N ARG A 70 5.38 20.48 39.28
CA ARG A 70 6.27 21.41 39.97
C ARG A 70 7.72 21.36 39.46
N GLN A 71 8.22 20.17 39.11
CA GLN A 71 9.56 20.00 38.51
C GLN A 71 9.63 20.50 37.05
N GLY A 72 8.52 20.47 36.32
CA GLY A 72 8.44 20.96 34.93
C GLY A 72 8.24 22.48 34.80
N GLY A 73 7.89 23.17 35.89
CA GLY A 73 7.52 24.59 35.89
C GLY A 73 8.61 25.58 36.36
N GLY A 74 9.89 25.28 36.16
CA GLY A 74 10.99 26.08 36.72
C GLY A 74 11.84 26.86 35.69
N SER A 75 11.34 28.00 35.20
CA SER A 75 12.16 29.18 34.77
C SER A 75 11.25 30.39 34.52
N GLY A 76 11.23 31.36 35.45
CA GLY A 76 10.53 32.64 35.27
C GLY A 76 10.19 33.39 36.57
N ALA A 77 11.11 34.25 36.99
CA ALA A 77 11.20 35.10 38.18
C ALA A 77 9.92 35.73 38.81
N VAL A 78 9.90 35.63 40.15
CA VAL A 78 9.60 36.63 41.20
C VAL A 78 8.98 37.97 40.77
N ALA A 79 7.78 38.26 41.28
CA ALA A 79 7.32 39.62 41.59
C ALA A 79 6.49 39.63 42.88
N THR A 80 6.94 40.45 43.82
CA THR A 80 6.46 40.67 45.18
C THR A 80 5.14 41.45 45.22
N GLN A 81 4.23 41.11 46.15
CA GLN A 81 2.97 41.82 46.47
C GLN A 81 3.18 42.62 47.78
N LEU A 82 2.90 43.94 47.90
CA LEU A 82 1.65 44.69 48.23
C LEU A 82 2.09 46.02 48.95
N PRO A 83 1.28 47.08 49.31
CA PRO A 83 -0.20 47.21 49.36
C PRO A 83 -0.88 48.60 49.01
N LEU A 84 -2.23 48.59 48.99
CA LEU A 84 -3.25 49.62 49.42
C LEU A 84 -3.69 50.88 48.59
N ASN A 85 -5.04 50.91 48.39
CA ASN A 85 -6.05 52.00 48.47
C ASN A 85 -6.27 53.11 47.38
N GLY A 86 -7.56 53.31 47.05
CA GLY A 86 -8.16 54.62 46.68
C GLY A 86 -9.10 54.61 45.46
N ALA A 87 -10.37 54.99 45.64
CA ALA A 87 -11.49 54.92 44.69
C ALA A 87 -11.57 56.09 43.68
N ASP A 88 -12.15 55.84 42.48
CA ASP A 88 -13.46 56.37 42.01
C ASP A 88 -13.69 56.13 40.50
N VAL A 89 -14.93 55.79 40.12
CA VAL A 89 -15.44 55.48 38.75
C VAL A 89 -16.24 56.71 38.23
N PRO A 90 -16.58 56.88 36.92
CA PRO A 90 -17.61 56.06 36.24
C PRO A 90 -17.54 55.86 34.69
N ALA A 91 -18.13 54.72 34.27
CA ALA A 91 -19.04 54.42 33.14
C ALA A 91 -18.65 54.54 31.63
N GLU A 92 -18.87 53.46 30.85
CA GLU A 92 -19.98 53.28 29.86
C GLU A 92 -19.94 51.90 29.11
N PRO A 93 -21.05 51.43 28.45
CA PRO A 93 -21.39 50.00 28.33
C PRO A 93 -21.40 49.35 26.91
N LYS A 94 -21.61 48.03 26.90
CA LYS A 94 -21.64 47.03 25.78
C LYS A 94 -22.82 47.16 24.79
N PRO A 95 -22.76 46.48 23.62
CA PRO A 95 -23.95 45.93 22.97
C PRO A 95 -23.93 44.40 22.71
N ARG A 96 -25.16 43.90 22.47
CA ARG A 96 -25.65 42.50 22.42
C ARG A 96 -26.00 42.11 20.96
N ARG A 97 -26.06 40.81 20.64
CA ARG A 97 -26.27 40.23 19.30
C ARG A 97 -27.75 39.96 18.91
N GLU A 98 -27.90 39.76 17.58
CA GLU A 98 -28.87 38.95 16.78
C GLU A 98 -30.14 39.63 16.19
N PRO A 99 -30.81 39.04 15.16
CA PRO A 99 -30.34 38.67 13.81
C PRO A 99 -31.34 39.16 12.70
N ARG A 100 -31.06 38.94 11.39
CA ARG A 100 -32.01 39.20 10.30
C ARG A 100 -32.17 38.03 9.33
N GLY A 101 -33.44 37.72 9.04
CA GLY A 101 -33.91 36.70 8.10
C GLY A 101 -34.30 37.25 6.71
N ALA A 102 -34.74 36.29 5.90
CA ALA A 102 -34.96 36.30 4.45
C ALA A 102 -36.13 37.12 3.89
N LYS A 103 -36.11 37.39 2.58
CA LYS A 103 -37.22 37.17 1.63
C LYS A 103 -36.78 37.35 0.16
N ALA A 104 -37.46 36.62 -0.72
CA ALA A 104 -37.26 36.48 -2.17
C ALA A 104 -38.26 37.32 -2.99
N GLU A 105 -37.93 37.64 -4.25
CA GLU A 105 -38.82 37.58 -5.45
C GLU A 105 -38.08 38.04 -6.74
N GLN A 106 -38.39 37.38 -7.87
CA GLN A 106 -38.01 37.60 -9.29
C GLN A 106 -39.28 38.01 -10.08
N PRO A 107 -39.32 38.22 -11.43
CA PRO A 107 -38.36 38.70 -12.45
C PRO A 107 -38.98 39.73 -13.45
N ALA A 108 -38.20 40.37 -14.35
CA ALA A 108 -38.69 40.90 -15.65
C ALA A 108 -37.55 41.31 -16.63
N GLU A 109 -37.84 41.13 -17.93
CA GLU A 109 -37.02 41.27 -19.15
C GLU A 109 -36.68 42.71 -19.61
N ALA A 110 -35.65 42.82 -20.48
CA ALA A 110 -35.69 43.41 -21.84
C ALA A 110 -34.49 44.33 -22.24
N ALA A 111 -33.64 43.77 -23.11
CA ALA A 111 -33.09 44.30 -24.38
C ALA A 111 -32.37 45.67 -24.55
N ALA A 112 -31.23 45.56 -25.24
CA ALA A 112 -30.68 46.41 -26.32
C ALA A 112 -29.91 47.71 -26.00
N ALA A 113 -28.61 47.75 -26.33
CA ALA A 113 -28.05 48.50 -27.47
C ALA A 113 -26.49 48.53 -27.46
N ALA A 114 -25.90 48.30 -28.64
CA ALA A 114 -24.54 48.66 -29.07
C ALA A 114 -24.70 49.43 -30.41
N PRO A 115 -23.66 49.94 -31.11
CA PRO A 115 -22.38 50.57 -30.72
C PRO A 115 -22.15 51.93 -31.46
N ALA A 116 -21.05 52.65 -31.19
CA ALA A 116 -20.50 53.71 -32.07
C ALA A 116 -18.98 53.86 -31.77
N GLU A 117 -18.05 53.49 -32.66
CA GLU A 117 -17.52 54.14 -33.89
C GLU A 117 -16.38 55.15 -33.64
N ALA A 118 -15.25 54.91 -34.32
CA ALA A 118 -14.07 55.78 -34.47
C ALA A 118 -14.32 56.89 -35.51
N PRO A 119 -13.39 57.86 -35.70
CA PRO A 119 -12.57 57.78 -36.95
C PRO A 119 -11.17 58.45 -36.96
N ALA A 120 -10.34 57.91 -37.88
CA ALA A 120 -9.44 58.55 -38.89
C ALA A 120 -7.99 59.01 -38.60
N GLU A 121 -7.15 58.74 -39.64
CA GLU A 121 -5.70 58.92 -39.87
C GLU A 121 -5.23 60.37 -40.16
N PRO A 122 -3.93 60.58 -40.50
CA PRO A 122 -3.61 60.81 -41.93
C PRO A 122 -2.31 60.16 -42.52
N GLN A 123 -2.44 59.73 -43.79
CA GLN A 123 -1.56 59.71 -45.00
C GLN A 123 -0.18 60.43 -44.97
N ALA A 124 0.82 60.22 -45.85
CA ALA A 124 1.18 59.33 -46.98
C ALA A 124 2.65 59.65 -47.37
N ASP A 125 3.41 58.74 -48.01
CA ASP A 125 4.10 59.02 -49.29
C ASP A 125 4.89 57.82 -49.85
N ALA A 126 4.77 57.64 -51.17
CA ALA A 126 5.63 56.90 -52.11
C ALA A 126 5.53 57.70 -53.44
N PRO A 127 6.51 57.72 -54.39
CA PRO A 127 6.93 56.50 -55.11
C PRO A 127 8.31 56.52 -55.86
N GLN A 128 8.58 55.39 -56.54
CA GLN A 128 9.17 55.23 -57.90
C GLN A 128 10.68 54.99 -58.20
N GLU A 129 10.90 53.84 -58.86
CA GLU A 129 11.69 53.55 -60.09
C GLU A 129 13.24 53.55 -60.15
N ALA A 130 13.75 52.45 -60.75
CA ALA A 130 15.10 52.18 -61.30
C ALA A 130 15.36 53.02 -62.60
N PRO A 131 16.46 52.92 -63.42
CA PRO A 131 17.50 51.87 -63.50
C PRO A 131 18.95 52.25 -64.00
N ARG A 132 19.84 51.24 -64.03
CA ARG A 132 20.96 50.93 -64.97
C ARG A 132 22.28 51.73 -65.04
N HIS A 133 23.31 50.97 -65.50
CA HIS A 133 24.60 51.30 -66.14
C HIS A 133 25.86 51.31 -65.24
N THR A 134 27.03 50.75 -65.58
CA THR A 134 27.53 49.74 -66.57
C THR A 134 29.03 49.46 -66.28
N GLU A 135 29.61 48.48 -67.00
CA GLU A 135 31.06 48.20 -67.22
C GLU A 135 31.77 47.40 -66.13
N GLY A 136 32.50 46.31 -66.38
CA GLY A 136 33.22 45.78 -67.55
C GLY A 136 34.52 45.16 -66.96
N GLY A 137 35.18 44.11 -67.42
CA GLY A 137 35.10 43.16 -68.51
C GLY A 137 36.39 42.30 -68.45
N ARG A 138 36.51 41.36 -69.41
CA ARG A 138 37.74 40.72 -69.93
C ARG A 138 38.26 39.41 -69.30
N ASP A 139 38.10 38.36 -70.11
CA ASP A 139 39.15 37.52 -70.73
C ASP A 139 40.30 36.99 -69.85
N ASN A 140 40.53 35.67 -69.81
CA ASN A 140 41.19 34.88 -70.87
C ASN A 140 41.78 33.53 -70.35
N ARG A 141 41.97 32.58 -71.29
CA ARG A 141 42.82 31.35 -71.29
C ARG A 141 42.18 30.07 -70.73
N ARG A 142 41.77 29.06 -71.53
CA ARG A 142 42.45 28.17 -72.53
C ARG A 142 43.28 26.99 -71.95
N ARG A 143 42.82 25.77 -72.34
CA ARG A 143 43.55 24.48 -72.63
C ARG A 143 44.04 23.69 -71.39
N ARG A 144 44.02 22.34 -71.32
CA ARG A 144 44.12 21.26 -72.33
C ARG A 144 43.84 19.86 -71.71
N GLY A 145 43.42 18.89 -72.53
CA GLY A 145 43.55 17.42 -72.34
C GLY A 145 42.21 16.70 -72.11
N ALA A 146 41.53 16.03 -73.05
CA ALA A 146 41.89 14.90 -73.93
C ALA A 146 42.38 13.67 -73.13
N SER A 147 41.53 12.64 -72.96
CA SER A 147 41.49 11.47 -73.85
C SER A 147 40.08 10.89 -74.09
N ARG A 148 39.82 10.49 -75.35
CA ARG A 148 38.73 9.63 -75.87
C ARG A 148 39.09 8.15 -75.59
N SER A 149 38.29 7.10 -75.79
CA SER A 149 37.29 6.72 -76.81
C SER A 149 36.61 5.41 -76.34
N ALA A 150 35.28 5.24 -76.38
CA ALA A 150 34.42 4.78 -77.49
C ALA A 150 34.49 3.26 -77.82
N GLY A 151 33.31 2.62 -77.87
CA GLY A 151 33.09 1.28 -78.41
C GLY A 151 31.71 0.68 -78.07
N SER A 152 30.71 0.98 -78.91
CA SER A 152 29.41 0.27 -79.03
C SER A 152 29.55 -0.90 -80.05
N PRO A 153 28.51 -1.66 -80.52
CA PRO A 153 27.06 -1.71 -80.20
C PRO A 153 26.41 -3.14 -80.24
N GLU A 154 25.06 -3.18 -80.19
CA GLU A 154 24.10 -4.17 -80.75
C GLU A 154 23.95 -5.56 -80.05
N GLY A 155 22.75 -6.17 -79.93
CA GLY A 155 21.49 -5.95 -80.66
C GLY A 155 20.24 -6.53 -79.95
N ALA A 156 19.10 -6.27 -80.60
CA ALA A 156 17.74 -6.58 -80.21
C ALA A 156 17.36 -8.07 -80.38
N GLU A 157 16.31 -8.53 -79.69
CA GLU A 157 15.10 -9.12 -80.32
C GLU A 157 13.99 -9.49 -79.32
N GLN A 158 12.77 -9.05 -79.68
CA GLN A 158 11.46 -9.71 -79.58
C GLN A 158 10.70 -9.86 -78.23
N ALA A 159 9.50 -9.25 -78.23
CA ALA A 159 8.34 -9.40 -77.34
C ALA A 159 7.58 -10.74 -77.62
N PRO A 160 6.47 -11.17 -76.93
CA PRO A 160 5.36 -10.37 -76.38
C PRO A 160 4.71 -10.85 -75.06
N GLU A 161 3.68 -10.11 -74.63
CA GLU A 161 2.79 -10.35 -73.48
C GLU A 161 1.89 -11.61 -73.57
N SER A 162 1.58 -12.19 -72.41
CA SER A 162 0.30 -12.78 -71.93
C SER A 162 0.64 -13.82 -70.85
N GLY A 163 0.03 -13.85 -69.66
CA GLY A 163 -1.35 -14.28 -69.40
C GLY A 163 -1.34 -15.47 -68.42
N ARG A 164 -1.92 -15.28 -67.23
CA ARG A 164 -2.55 -16.25 -66.28
C ARG A 164 -2.18 -17.76 -66.34
N ALA A 165 -1.78 -18.31 -65.18
CA ALA A 165 -2.22 -19.62 -64.62
C ALA A 165 -1.73 -19.74 -63.15
N ALA A 166 -2.61 -19.79 -62.16
CA ALA A 166 -3.27 -20.98 -61.61
C ALA A 166 -2.31 -21.98 -60.93
N ARG A 167 -2.41 -22.08 -59.59
CA ARG A 167 -1.89 -23.21 -58.80
C ARG A 167 -3.09 -23.97 -58.23
N VAL A 168 -3.10 -25.28 -58.47
CA VAL A 168 -4.10 -26.26 -58.04
C VAL A 168 -3.55 -27.04 -56.83
N ASP A 169 -4.50 -27.40 -55.96
CA ASP A 169 -4.62 -28.42 -54.91
C ASP A 169 -3.55 -29.56 -54.86
N GLU A 170 -3.31 -30.31 -53.78
CA GLU A 170 -4.28 -30.94 -52.86
C GLU A 170 -3.51 -31.76 -51.78
N ARG A 171 -4.16 -32.06 -50.63
CA ARG A 171 -4.12 -33.32 -49.82
C ARG A 171 -3.98 -33.18 -48.29
N GLN A 172 -5.14 -33.39 -47.64
CA GLN A 172 -5.47 -34.24 -46.47
C GLN A 172 -4.54 -35.46 -46.23
N GLN A 173 -4.43 -36.16 -45.08
CA GLN A 173 -5.22 -36.42 -43.85
C GLN A 173 -4.23 -37.14 -42.87
N GLY A 174 -4.25 -36.93 -41.55
CA GLY A 174 -4.86 -37.83 -40.56
C GLY A 174 -3.87 -38.80 -39.86
N GLY A 175 -3.92 -38.93 -38.52
CA GLY A 175 -3.27 -40.05 -37.80
C GLY A 175 -2.82 -39.80 -36.34
N GLU A 176 -3.47 -40.49 -35.41
CA GLU A 176 -3.35 -40.48 -33.93
C GLU A 176 -2.02 -41.03 -33.37
N ARG A 177 -1.71 -40.75 -32.09
CA ARG A 177 -0.64 -41.44 -31.32
C ARG A 177 -1.08 -41.84 -29.91
N GLN A 178 -0.96 -43.14 -29.64
CA GLN A 178 -1.07 -43.81 -28.34
C GLN A 178 0.33 -44.22 -27.82
N GLN A 179 0.45 -44.19 -26.49
CA GLN A 179 1.27 -44.94 -25.53
C GLN A 179 2.53 -45.72 -25.98
N GLY A 180 3.59 -45.61 -25.15
CA GLY A 180 4.74 -46.52 -25.15
C GLY A 180 5.55 -46.43 -23.86
N GLU A 181 5.70 -47.57 -23.20
CA GLU A 181 6.28 -47.82 -21.88
C GLU A 181 7.82 -47.66 -21.80
N ARG A 182 8.33 -47.49 -20.56
CA ARG A 182 9.76 -47.44 -20.22
C ARG A 182 10.21 -48.75 -19.56
N GLN A 183 11.32 -49.31 -20.03
CA GLN A 183 12.12 -50.34 -19.36
C GLN A 183 13.62 -49.98 -19.34
N GLN A 184 14.32 -50.67 -18.45
CA GLN A 184 15.57 -50.31 -17.76
C GLN A 184 16.89 -50.68 -18.47
N ARG A 185 17.98 -50.11 -17.91
CA ARG A 185 19.35 -50.65 -17.69
C ARG A 185 20.40 -50.53 -18.81
N GLY A 186 21.61 -50.12 -18.39
CA GLY A 186 22.87 -50.41 -19.07
C GLY A 186 24.05 -49.48 -18.69
N ASP A 187 24.88 -49.94 -17.75
CA ASP A 187 26.21 -49.41 -17.37
C ASP A 187 27.22 -49.28 -18.54
N ARG A 188 28.20 -48.35 -18.42
CA ARG A 188 29.66 -48.67 -18.38
C ARG A 188 30.58 -47.43 -18.34
N ASN A 189 31.46 -47.46 -17.32
CA ASN A 189 32.87 -47.04 -17.20
C ASN A 189 33.51 -46.04 -18.19
N ASP A 190 34.27 -45.09 -17.65
CA ASP A 190 35.71 -45.00 -17.92
C ASP A 190 36.52 -44.32 -16.79
N ARG A 191 37.78 -44.74 -16.64
CA ARG A 191 38.68 -44.52 -15.47
C ARG A 191 40.06 -44.05 -15.93
N GLY A 192 40.66 -43.09 -15.21
CA GLY A 192 42.10 -42.76 -15.20
C GLY A 192 42.32 -41.38 -14.57
N GLU A 193 43.36 -41.04 -13.80
CA GLU A 193 44.58 -41.70 -13.33
C GLU A 193 45.19 -40.87 -12.16
N ARG A 194 46.29 -41.38 -11.59
CA ARG A 194 46.97 -41.11 -10.29
C ARG A 194 47.66 -39.74 -10.08
N GLY A 195 47.95 -39.45 -8.80
CA GLY A 195 49.10 -38.64 -8.35
C GLY A 195 49.26 -38.54 -6.82
N GLU A 196 50.39 -38.98 -6.28
CA GLU A 196 50.75 -39.16 -4.85
C GLU A 196 51.23 -37.87 -4.13
N ARG A 197 51.18 -37.84 -2.77
CA ARG A 197 52.33 -37.61 -1.84
C ARG A 197 51.91 -37.24 -0.39
N GLY A 198 52.53 -37.90 0.60
CA GLY A 198 53.22 -37.22 1.72
C GLY A 198 52.72 -37.43 3.17
N ASP A 199 53.36 -38.35 3.89
CA ASP A 199 53.34 -38.55 5.36
C ASP A 199 53.83 -37.35 6.19
N ARG A 200 53.37 -37.25 7.47
CA ARG A 200 54.23 -37.16 8.69
C ARG A 200 53.46 -37.00 10.03
N ASN A 201 53.70 -37.99 10.90
CA ASN A 201 54.07 -37.95 12.33
C ASN A 201 53.17 -37.44 13.49
N ASP A 202 52.85 -38.41 14.35
CA ASP A 202 53.19 -38.58 15.79
C ASP A 202 52.61 -37.66 16.90
N ARG A 203 51.67 -38.27 17.64
CA ARG A 203 51.72 -38.62 19.09
C ARG A 203 52.33 -37.63 20.10
N GLN A 204 51.50 -37.22 21.06
CA GLN A 204 51.90 -37.17 22.48
C GLN A 204 50.72 -37.45 23.44
N ARG A 205 51.03 -38.22 24.48
CA ARG A 205 50.16 -38.77 25.53
C ARG A 205 50.00 -37.79 26.70
N GLY A 206 48.83 -37.85 27.34
CA GLY A 206 48.65 -37.87 28.80
C GLY A 206 48.31 -36.54 29.47
N ASP A 207 47.15 -36.44 30.13
CA ASP A 207 47.07 -36.66 31.58
C ASP A 207 45.61 -36.76 32.11
N ARG A 208 45.54 -37.19 33.36
CA ARG A 208 44.44 -37.76 34.17
C ARG A 208 43.20 -36.89 34.44
N ASN A 209 42.04 -37.56 34.32
CA ASN A 209 41.04 -37.82 35.37
C ASN A 209 40.94 -36.84 36.57
N ARG A 210 39.83 -36.07 36.64
CA ARG A 210 39.03 -35.75 37.85
C ARG A 210 37.92 -34.74 37.50
N GLN A 211 36.68 -35.20 37.33
CA GLN A 211 35.56 -34.85 38.22
C GLN A 211 34.27 -35.53 37.75
N GLN A 212 33.81 -36.38 38.66
CA GLN A 212 32.56 -37.09 38.71
C GLN A 212 31.57 -36.16 39.45
N GLY A 213 30.35 -36.03 38.96
CA GLY A 213 29.27 -35.33 39.66
C GLY A 213 28.12 -34.94 38.73
N ASP A 214 27.02 -35.69 38.84
CA ASP A 214 25.68 -35.37 38.35
C ASP A 214 25.38 -35.49 36.85
N ARG A 215 24.97 -36.72 36.46
CA ARG A 215 23.88 -36.99 35.49
C ARG A 215 23.59 -38.50 35.45
N GLN A 216 23.00 -39.00 36.53
CA GLN A 216 22.26 -40.26 36.54
C GLN A 216 20.85 -40.00 37.05
N GLN A 217 19.99 -39.56 36.14
CA GLN A 217 18.55 -39.82 36.06
C GLN A 217 18.10 -39.17 34.74
N ASP A 218 17.10 -39.75 34.07
CA ASP A 218 16.57 -39.36 32.75
C ASP A 218 17.22 -40.01 31.50
N ARG A 219 17.73 -41.24 31.65
CA ARG A 219 17.98 -42.14 30.50
C ARG A 219 17.23 -43.48 30.59
N GLN A 220 16.00 -43.42 31.10
CA GLN A 220 15.00 -44.50 31.04
C GLN A 220 13.65 -43.92 30.66
N GLU A 221 13.49 -43.40 29.44
CA GLU A 221 12.15 -43.14 28.88
C GLU A 221 12.11 -42.92 27.36
N ARG A 222 13.06 -43.49 26.59
CA ARG A 222 13.06 -43.40 25.12
C ARG A 222 13.54 -44.66 24.39
N GLN A 223 13.03 -45.81 24.80
CA GLN A 223 13.06 -47.05 24.03
C GLN A 223 11.94 -47.92 24.58
N ASP A 224 10.70 -47.74 24.05
CA ASP A 224 9.57 -48.70 24.12
C ASP A 224 8.25 -48.13 23.54
N ARG A 225 8.30 -47.38 22.43
CA ARG A 225 7.09 -47.03 21.64
C ARG A 225 7.32 -46.99 20.14
N GLN A 226 7.93 -48.05 19.62
CA GLN A 226 7.95 -48.33 18.18
C GLN A 226 7.83 -49.84 17.95
N ASP A 227 6.76 -50.44 18.45
CA ASP A 227 6.30 -51.78 18.07
C ASP A 227 4.84 -51.94 18.50
N ARG A 228 3.90 -51.62 17.58
CA ARG A 228 2.51 -52.14 17.48
C ARG A 228 1.67 -51.21 16.59
N GLN A 229 1.91 -51.27 15.28
CA GLN A 229 0.89 -50.98 14.28
C GLN A 229 1.41 -51.52 12.96
N ASP A 230 1.19 -52.82 12.73
CA ASP A 230 1.12 -53.44 11.40
C ASP A 230 0.77 -54.92 11.57
N ARG A 231 -0.53 -55.22 11.61
CA ARG A 231 -1.14 -56.52 11.25
C ARG A 231 -2.65 -56.43 11.39
N GLN A 232 -3.33 -56.32 10.24
CA GLN A 232 -4.55 -57.04 9.85
C GLN A 232 -5.35 -56.20 8.85
N GLN A 233 -4.92 -56.25 7.59
CA GLN A 233 -5.82 -56.12 6.45
C GLN A 233 -5.54 -57.32 5.56
N ASP A 234 -6.42 -58.30 5.59
CA ASP A 234 -6.69 -59.10 4.41
C ASP A 234 -8.08 -59.73 4.46
N THR A 235 -8.64 -59.93 3.27
CA THR A 235 -9.87 -60.67 2.92
C THR A 235 -11.19 -59.90 2.89
N ARG A 236 -11.43 -59.24 1.73
CA ARG A 236 -12.76 -59.14 1.11
C ARG A 236 -12.83 -60.12 -0.06
N GLN A 237 -13.77 -61.06 -0.05
CA GLN A 237 -14.49 -61.52 -1.25
C GLN A 237 -15.63 -62.50 -0.93
N GLN A 238 -16.71 -62.34 -1.71
CA GLN A 238 -17.74 -63.31 -2.11
C GLN A 238 -19.03 -63.52 -1.28
N ASP A 239 -20.11 -62.97 -1.88
CA ASP A 239 -21.34 -63.63 -2.35
C ASP A 239 -22.40 -64.22 -1.40
N ARG A 240 -23.61 -63.68 -1.61
CA ARG A 240 -24.92 -64.34 -1.85
C ARG A 240 -25.76 -64.91 -0.69
N GLN A 241 -27.01 -64.44 -0.76
CA GLN A 241 -28.29 -65.17 -0.68
C GLN A 241 -29.01 -65.32 0.67
N GLN A 242 -30.26 -64.82 0.61
CA GLN A 242 -31.51 -65.43 1.06
C GLN A 242 -32.08 -65.18 2.48
N ASP A 243 -33.31 -64.64 2.41
CA ASP A 243 -34.54 -65.03 3.10
C ASP A 243 -34.87 -64.57 4.53
N ASN A 244 -35.79 -63.60 4.57
CA ASN A 244 -37.19 -63.73 5.05
C ASN A 244 -37.50 -64.57 6.30
N ARG A 245 -38.14 -63.89 7.29
CA ARG A 245 -39.26 -64.27 8.21
C ARG A 245 -38.96 -63.74 9.62
N ALA A 246 -39.71 -62.76 10.16
CA ALA A 246 -41.06 -62.83 10.73
C ALA A 246 -41.16 -63.74 11.98
N THR A 247 -42.00 -63.33 12.94
CA THR A 247 -42.27 -63.88 14.29
C THR A 247 -41.29 -63.34 15.34
N GLY A 248 -41.64 -62.76 16.49
CA GLY A 248 -42.86 -62.69 17.31
C GLY A 248 -42.40 -62.40 18.76
N PRO A 249 -43.26 -61.87 19.65
CA PRO A 249 -42.88 -61.13 20.87
C PRO A 249 -42.80 -62.02 22.12
N ASP A 250 -42.16 -61.52 23.20
CA ASP A 250 -42.40 -61.83 24.64
C ASP A 250 -41.52 -60.85 25.46
N ASP A 251 -42.08 -59.88 26.20
CA ASP A 251 -42.44 -59.92 27.64
C ASP A 251 -41.29 -60.49 28.51
N ASP A 252 -40.64 -59.70 29.37
CA ASP A 252 -41.10 -59.53 30.75
C ASP A 252 -40.63 -58.24 31.46
N ASP A 253 -41.48 -57.86 32.41
CA ASP A 253 -41.52 -56.78 33.40
C ASP A 253 -40.32 -56.76 34.39
N ASP A 254 -39.78 -55.58 34.72
CA ASP A 254 -39.46 -55.23 36.13
C ASP A 254 -39.20 -53.71 36.34
N GLY A 255 -40.21 -53.05 36.91
CA GLY A 255 -40.08 -52.14 38.06
C GLY A 255 -38.95 -51.10 38.16
N GLY A 256 -39.20 -49.85 37.73
CA GLY A 256 -38.26 -48.74 37.96
C GLY A 256 -38.88 -47.33 37.96
N ARG A 257 -39.88 -47.09 38.82
CA ARG A 257 -40.54 -45.80 39.06
C ARG A 257 -39.57 -44.63 39.30
N ARG A 258 -39.36 -43.75 38.31
CA ARG A 258 -38.94 -42.33 38.47
C ARG A 258 -38.97 -41.59 37.12
N GLY A 259 -40.13 -41.07 36.70
CA GLY A 259 -40.16 -40.35 35.42
C GLY A 259 -41.51 -39.87 34.90
N ARG A 260 -42.40 -39.32 35.75
CA ARG A 260 -43.67 -38.74 35.29
C ARG A 260 -44.02 -37.43 35.98
N ARG A 261 -43.12 -36.43 35.91
CA ARG A 261 -43.42 -35.04 36.33
C ARG A 261 -42.85 -33.94 35.41
N PHE A 262 -42.56 -34.26 34.15
CA PHE A 262 -42.02 -33.28 33.18
C PHE A 262 -42.74 -33.27 31.83
N ARG A 263 -44.04 -33.59 31.76
CA ARG A 263 -44.80 -33.52 30.49
C ARG A 263 -46.07 -32.67 30.50
N ASP A 264 -46.40 -31.99 31.61
CA ASP A 264 -47.63 -31.17 31.71
C ASP A 264 -47.39 -29.66 31.92
N ARG A 265 -46.34 -29.09 31.31
CA ARG A 265 -46.17 -27.61 31.21
C ARG A 265 -46.18 -27.04 29.79
N ARG A 266 -46.59 -27.83 28.79
CA ARG A 266 -46.66 -27.37 27.38
C ARG A 266 -48.09 -27.28 26.81
N ARG A 267 -49.11 -27.05 27.65
CA ARG A 267 -50.50 -26.86 27.18
C ARG A 267 -51.30 -25.77 27.90
N ARG A 268 -50.64 -24.74 28.42
CA ARG A 268 -51.33 -23.53 28.89
C ARG A 268 -50.44 -22.29 28.78
N GLY A 269 -50.30 -21.80 27.56
CA GLY A 269 -49.67 -20.52 27.24
C GLY A 269 -50.19 -20.11 25.88
N GLY A 270 -50.93 -19.01 25.83
CA GLY A 270 -51.68 -18.56 24.68
C GLY A 270 -50.83 -18.39 23.42
N ARG A 271 -51.50 -18.64 22.30
CA ARG A 271 -51.09 -18.32 20.94
C ARG A 271 -50.75 -16.83 20.84
N VAL A 272 -49.45 -16.52 20.89
CA VAL A 272 -48.89 -15.31 20.29
C VAL A 272 -48.07 -15.80 19.11
N GLU A 273 -48.56 -15.45 17.94
CA GLU A 273 -47.92 -15.64 16.65
C GLU A 273 -46.83 -14.57 16.51
N GLY A 274 -45.56 -14.98 16.35
CA GLY A 274 -44.46 -14.06 16.04
C GLY A 274 -43.14 -14.34 16.77
N GLY A 275 -42.05 -14.39 16.01
CA GLY A 275 -40.69 -14.23 16.55
C GLY A 275 -39.83 -15.50 16.56
N THR A 276 -39.20 -15.80 15.42
CA THR A 276 -37.90 -16.47 15.41
C THR A 276 -36.98 -15.80 16.42
N GLY A 277 -36.28 -16.57 17.25
CA GLY A 277 -35.28 -16.08 18.22
C GLY A 277 -34.10 -15.38 17.54
N GLN A 278 -34.34 -14.16 17.06
CA GLN A 278 -33.35 -13.21 16.59
C GLN A 278 -32.84 -12.47 17.83
N ASN A 279 -31.52 -12.52 18.06
CA ASN A 279 -30.78 -11.55 18.87
C ASN A 279 -30.81 -10.16 18.18
N ASP A 280 -31.97 -9.71 17.72
CA ASP A 280 -32.16 -8.31 17.36
C ASP A 280 -32.27 -7.59 18.71
N THR A 281 -31.43 -6.57 18.91
CA THR A 281 -31.41 -5.82 20.17
C THR A 281 -32.80 -5.21 20.35
N GLU A 282 -33.57 -5.71 21.32
CA GLU A 282 -34.93 -5.20 21.60
C GLU A 282 -34.81 -3.72 21.97
N VAL A 283 -35.21 -2.86 21.03
CA VAL A 283 -35.28 -1.41 21.24
C VAL A 283 -36.54 -1.14 22.05
N ARG A 284 -36.37 -0.51 23.21
CA ARG A 284 -37.50 -0.01 24.01
C ARG A 284 -37.78 1.44 23.62
N ASP A 285 -39.02 1.88 23.81
CA ASP A 285 -39.43 3.25 23.47
C ASP A 285 -38.62 4.34 24.22
N ASP A 286 -38.02 4.00 25.36
CA ASP A 286 -37.15 4.89 26.15
C ASP A 286 -35.67 4.85 25.73
N ASP A 287 -35.28 4.08 24.72
CA ASP A 287 -33.88 3.97 24.29
C ASP A 287 -33.47 5.19 23.44
N VAL A 288 -32.43 5.91 23.88
CA VAL A 288 -31.82 6.97 23.08
C VAL A 288 -30.96 6.34 21.99
N LEU A 289 -31.32 6.62 20.74
CA LEU A 289 -30.59 6.16 19.56
C LEU A 289 -29.67 7.28 19.05
N LEU A 290 -28.39 6.96 18.89
CA LEU A 290 -27.39 7.86 18.33
C LEU A 290 -27.04 7.43 16.90
N PRO A 291 -26.99 8.36 15.94
CA PRO A 291 -26.53 8.04 14.60
C PRO A 291 -25.03 7.73 14.62
N VAL A 292 -24.63 6.75 13.83
CA VAL A 292 -23.24 6.38 13.61
C VAL A 292 -22.97 6.18 12.12
N ALA A 293 -21.76 6.51 11.70
CA ALA A 293 -21.24 6.23 10.37
C ALA A 293 -19.83 5.66 10.46
N GLY A 294 -19.49 4.76 9.54
CA GLY A 294 -18.13 4.22 9.45
C GLY A 294 -17.99 3.10 8.44
N VAL A 295 -16.81 2.48 8.40
CA VAL A 295 -16.51 1.38 7.47
C VAL A 295 -16.63 0.03 8.18
N LEU A 296 -17.38 -0.89 7.61
CA LEU A 296 -17.57 -2.23 8.15
C LEU A 296 -16.32 -3.10 7.95
N ASP A 297 -15.82 -3.62 9.05
CA ASP A 297 -14.75 -4.61 9.09
C ASP A 297 -15.33 -5.95 9.57
N VAL A 298 -15.54 -6.87 8.64
CA VAL A 298 -16.05 -8.23 8.92
C VAL A 298 -14.86 -9.16 9.13
N LEU A 299 -14.79 -9.74 10.32
CA LEU A 299 -13.81 -10.74 10.72
C LEU A 299 -14.51 -12.11 10.83
N GLU A 300 -13.76 -13.18 11.11
CA GLU A 300 -14.28 -14.56 11.02
C GLU A 300 -15.52 -14.81 11.88
N ASN A 301 -15.54 -14.28 13.11
CA ASN A 301 -16.58 -14.58 14.10
C ASN A 301 -17.40 -13.36 14.57
N TYR A 302 -17.03 -12.16 14.13
CA TYR A 302 -17.65 -10.91 14.56
C TYR A 302 -17.39 -9.81 13.52
N ALA A 303 -18.15 -8.73 13.60
CA ALA A 303 -17.98 -7.58 12.73
C ALA A 303 -18.05 -6.27 13.53
N PHE A 304 -17.31 -5.27 13.08
CA PHE A 304 -17.29 -3.94 13.68
C PHE A 304 -17.43 -2.86 12.62
N VAL A 305 -18.19 -1.80 12.90
CA VAL A 305 -18.10 -0.56 12.12
C VAL A 305 -16.99 0.28 12.75
N ARG A 306 -15.95 0.57 11.97
CA ARG A 306 -14.83 1.43 12.35
C ARG A 306 -15.27 2.89 12.22
N THR A 307 -15.32 3.61 13.34
CA THR A 307 -15.87 4.99 13.38
C THR A 307 -14.80 6.06 13.33
N SER A 308 -13.58 5.76 13.78
CA SER A 308 -12.46 6.69 13.85
C SER A 308 -11.43 6.55 12.71
N GLY A 309 -11.71 5.71 11.70
CA GLY A 309 -10.81 5.42 10.58
C GLY A 309 -10.84 3.96 10.17
N TYR A 310 -9.67 3.39 9.87
CA TYR A 310 -9.52 2.02 9.37
C TYR A 310 -8.92 1.04 10.40
N LEU A 311 -8.56 1.54 11.58
CA LEU A 311 -8.05 0.75 12.70
C LEU A 311 -9.11 0.62 13.79
N ALA A 312 -8.91 -0.36 14.66
CA ALA A 312 -9.79 -0.57 15.81
C ALA A 312 -9.76 0.63 16.76
N GLY A 313 -10.95 1.19 17.02
CA GLY A 313 -11.17 2.31 17.92
C GLY A 313 -11.96 1.92 19.17
N PRO A 314 -11.88 2.73 20.26
CA PRO A 314 -12.71 2.52 21.45
C PRO A 314 -14.20 2.76 21.18
N ASN A 315 -14.52 3.57 20.17
CA ASN A 315 -15.88 3.95 19.78
C ASN A 315 -16.42 3.10 18.62
N ASP A 316 -15.79 1.95 18.32
CA ASP A 316 -16.26 1.05 17.28
C ASP A 316 -17.59 0.41 17.67
N VAL A 317 -18.42 0.17 16.66
CA VAL A 317 -19.77 -0.36 16.86
C VAL A 317 -19.79 -1.83 16.51
N TYR A 318 -20.25 -2.65 17.45
CA TYR A 318 -20.40 -4.08 17.23
C TYR A 318 -21.58 -4.36 16.28
N VAL A 319 -21.36 -5.20 15.28
CA VAL A 319 -22.38 -5.64 14.34
C VAL A 319 -22.58 -7.15 14.48
N SER A 320 -23.81 -7.56 14.74
CA SER A 320 -24.14 -8.99 14.81
C SER A 320 -24.05 -9.63 13.42
N LEU A 321 -23.57 -10.89 13.37
CA LEU A 321 -23.50 -11.63 12.10
C LEU A 321 -24.90 -11.88 11.49
N SER A 322 -25.95 -11.86 12.30
CA SER A 322 -27.34 -11.90 11.82
C SER A 322 -27.66 -10.67 10.98
N LEU A 323 -27.25 -9.47 11.43
CA LEU A 323 -27.46 -8.23 10.69
C LEU A 323 -26.61 -8.18 9.41
N VAL A 324 -25.36 -8.66 9.48
CA VAL A 324 -24.48 -8.84 8.31
C VAL A 324 -25.16 -9.71 7.25
N ARG A 325 -25.70 -10.87 7.64
CA ARG A 325 -26.41 -11.77 6.72
C ARG A 325 -27.73 -11.19 6.21
N LYS A 326 -28.52 -10.55 7.09
CA LYS A 326 -29.84 -9.96 6.77
C LYS A 326 -29.74 -8.88 5.69
N HIS A 327 -28.70 -8.06 5.74
CA HIS A 327 -28.49 -6.95 4.80
C HIS A 327 -27.43 -7.25 3.72
N GLY A 328 -26.86 -8.46 3.68
CA GLY A 328 -25.83 -8.82 2.71
C GLY A 328 -24.57 -7.94 2.82
N LEU A 329 -24.21 -7.54 4.04
CA LEU A 329 -23.08 -6.66 4.29
C LEU A 329 -21.76 -7.37 3.99
N ARG A 330 -20.80 -6.61 3.45
CA ARG A 330 -19.47 -7.11 3.09
C ARG A 330 -18.41 -6.18 3.69
N ARG A 331 -17.23 -6.73 3.97
CA ARG A 331 -16.07 -5.95 4.46
C ARG A 331 -15.82 -4.77 3.52
N GLY A 332 -15.54 -3.59 4.08
CA GLY A 332 -15.36 -2.34 3.32
C GLY A 332 -16.64 -1.55 3.04
N ASP A 333 -17.84 -2.05 3.39
CA ASP A 333 -19.07 -1.28 3.23
C ASP A 333 -19.06 -0.05 4.15
N ALA A 334 -19.33 1.14 3.62
CA ALA A 334 -19.61 2.32 4.43
C ALA A 334 -21.06 2.23 4.90
N ILE A 335 -21.28 2.21 6.20
CA ILE A 335 -22.60 2.02 6.79
C ILE A 335 -22.94 3.25 7.61
N THR A 336 -24.18 3.72 7.46
CA THR A 336 -24.81 4.60 8.44
C THR A 336 -25.91 3.85 9.16
N GLY A 337 -26.11 4.14 10.44
CA GLY A 337 -27.12 3.46 11.24
C GLY A 337 -27.28 4.06 12.62
N LEU A 338 -28.06 3.38 13.45
CA LEU A 338 -28.38 3.81 14.80
C LEU A 338 -27.78 2.85 15.82
N VAL A 339 -27.15 3.40 16.85
CA VAL A 339 -26.66 2.67 18.02
C VAL A 339 -27.43 3.07 19.26
N ARG A 340 -27.62 2.12 20.17
CA ARG A 340 -28.25 2.39 21.45
C ARG A 340 -27.23 2.99 22.41
N GLN A 341 -27.59 4.12 23.02
CA GLN A 341 -26.79 4.66 24.12
C GLN A 341 -26.93 3.74 25.36
N PRO A 342 -25.82 3.30 25.98
CA PRO A 342 -25.88 2.54 27.22
C PRO A 342 -26.53 3.40 28.32
N ARG A 343 -27.50 2.83 29.04
CA ARG A 343 -28.19 3.50 30.14
C ARG A 343 -27.26 3.59 31.35
N GLU A 344 -27.36 4.66 32.14
CA GLU A 344 -26.62 4.78 33.40
C GLU A 344 -26.98 3.60 34.34
N GLY A 345 -25.96 2.85 34.77
CA GLY A 345 -26.12 1.70 35.67
C GLY A 345 -26.35 0.34 34.99
N GLU A 346 -26.52 0.28 33.67
CA GLU A 346 -26.60 -0.99 32.95
C GLU A 346 -25.18 -1.56 32.75
N GLN A 347 -24.89 -2.73 33.34
CA GLN A 347 -23.64 -3.42 33.07
C GLN A 347 -23.63 -3.82 31.60
N GLN A 348 -22.84 -3.12 30.79
CA GLN A 348 -22.57 -3.47 29.41
C GLN A 348 -22.03 -4.90 29.35
N ARG A 349 -22.91 -5.85 29.00
CA ARG A 349 -22.51 -7.25 28.72
C ARG A 349 -21.51 -7.33 27.57
N GLN A 350 -21.48 -6.32 26.71
CA GLN A 350 -20.60 -6.20 25.55
C GLN A 350 -19.76 -4.95 25.69
N LYS A 351 -18.44 -5.07 25.48
CA LYS A 351 -17.45 -3.98 25.57
C LYS A 351 -17.71 -2.83 24.58
N PHE A 352 -18.50 -3.08 23.53
CA PHE A 352 -18.79 -2.15 22.45
C PHE A 352 -20.30 -1.98 22.28
N ASN A 353 -20.72 -0.81 21.80
CA ASN A 353 -22.14 -0.53 21.55
C ASN A 353 -22.62 -1.34 20.34
N PRO A 354 -23.75 -2.06 20.44
CA PRO A 354 -24.29 -2.81 19.31
C PRO A 354 -25.03 -1.91 18.32
N LEU A 355 -24.90 -2.21 17.02
CA LEU A 355 -25.69 -1.60 15.96
C LEU A 355 -27.13 -2.14 16.03
N VAL A 356 -28.09 -1.22 16.15
CA VAL A 356 -29.51 -1.54 16.26
C VAL A 356 -30.15 -1.63 14.89
N ARG A 357 -29.88 -0.65 14.03
CA ARG A 357 -30.50 -0.53 12.71
C ARG A 357 -29.51 0.03 11.71
N VAL A 358 -29.49 -0.55 10.50
CA VAL A 358 -28.78 -0.02 9.34
C VAL A 358 -29.71 0.94 8.60
N GLU A 359 -29.24 2.15 8.31
CA GLU A 359 -29.99 3.16 7.55
C GLU A 359 -29.54 3.18 6.10
N THR A 360 -28.24 3.29 5.82
CA THR A 360 -27.73 3.22 4.44
C THR A 360 -26.48 2.35 4.36
N ILE A 361 -26.27 1.76 3.17
CA ILE A 361 -25.09 0.97 2.82
C ILE A 361 -24.50 1.58 1.56
N ASN A 362 -23.32 2.16 1.69
CA ASN A 362 -22.61 2.90 0.64
C ASN A 362 -23.46 4.03 0.03
N GLY A 363 -24.33 4.65 0.82
CA GLY A 363 -25.26 5.70 0.37
C GLY A 363 -26.55 5.19 -0.27
N LEU A 364 -26.71 3.87 -0.43
CA LEU A 364 -27.93 3.25 -0.93
C LEU A 364 -28.80 2.74 0.22
N ASP A 365 -30.10 2.61 -0.05
CA ASP A 365 -31.02 1.92 0.85
C ASP A 365 -30.60 0.46 1.05
N PRO A 366 -30.80 -0.13 2.25
CA PRO A 366 -30.26 -1.45 2.56
C PRO A 366 -30.80 -2.58 1.68
N ASP A 367 -32.01 -2.42 1.12
CA ASP A 367 -32.60 -3.39 0.22
C ASP A 367 -32.09 -3.27 -1.22
N ALA A 368 -31.87 -2.04 -1.71
CA ALA A 368 -31.25 -1.81 -3.01
C ALA A 368 -29.79 -2.30 -3.01
N ALA A 369 -29.07 -2.08 -1.92
CA ALA A 369 -27.67 -2.47 -1.76
C ALA A 369 -27.41 -3.99 -1.86
N LYS A 370 -28.44 -4.83 -1.67
CA LYS A 370 -28.35 -6.30 -1.82
C LYS A 370 -28.19 -6.75 -3.27
N ASN A 371 -28.68 -5.95 -4.23
CA ASN A 371 -28.68 -6.31 -5.64
C ASN A 371 -27.38 -5.89 -6.36
N ARG A 372 -26.46 -5.21 -5.66
CA ARG A 372 -25.20 -4.76 -6.27
C ARG A 372 -24.32 -5.97 -6.64
N PRO A 373 -23.61 -5.93 -7.78
CA PRO A 373 -22.75 -7.03 -8.19
C PRO A 373 -21.59 -7.25 -7.21
N GLU A 374 -20.99 -8.44 -7.26
CA GLU A 374 -19.77 -8.75 -6.53
C GLU A 374 -18.55 -8.42 -7.39
N PHE A 375 -17.57 -7.71 -6.84
CA PHE A 375 -16.35 -7.30 -7.53
C PHE A 375 -15.63 -8.44 -8.25
N THR A 376 -15.62 -9.64 -7.65
CA THR A 376 -14.94 -10.82 -8.20
C THR A 376 -15.66 -11.44 -9.39
N LYS A 377 -16.96 -11.17 -9.57
CA LYS A 377 -17.78 -11.68 -10.68
C LYS A 377 -17.78 -10.74 -11.89
N LEU A 378 -17.29 -9.51 -11.71
CA LEU A 378 -17.22 -8.51 -12.77
C LEU A 378 -16.12 -8.84 -13.78
N THR A 379 -16.39 -8.62 -15.06
CA THR A 379 -15.46 -8.93 -16.17
C THR A 379 -14.32 -7.92 -16.19
N PRO A 380 -13.05 -8.33 -16.00
CA PRO A 380 -11.90 -7.44 -16.09
C PRO A 380 -11.55 -7.13 -17.55
N LEU A 381 -11.30 -5.86 -17.84
CA LEU A 381 -10.79 -5.38 -19.13
C LEU A 381 -9.42 -4.70 -18.98
N TYR A 382 -8.75 -4.51 -20.11
CA TYR A 382 -7.64 -3.57 -20.16
C TYR A 382 -8.18 -2.13 -19.99
N PRO A 383 -7.38 -1.23 -19.41
CA PRO A 383 -7.69 0.20 -19.42
C PRO A 383 -7.85 0.71 -20.86
N ASN A 384 -8.94 1.42 -21.12
CA ASN A 384 -9.29 1.99 -22.42
C ASN A 384 -9.67 3.47 -22.33
N GLU A 385 -9.87 3.99 -21.12
CA GLU A 385 -10.07 5.41 -20.85
C GLU A 385 -8.84 5.97 -20.12
N ARG A 386 -8.24 7.01 -20.69
CA ARG A 386 -6.99 7.59 -20.19
C ARG A 386 -7.24 8.56 -19.03
N LEU A 387 -6.48 8.40 -17.94
CA LEU A 387 -6.33 9.39 -16.88
C LEU A 387 -5.22 10.36 -17.28
N ARG A 388 -5.60 11.51 -17.84
CA ARG A 388 -4.63 12.55 -18.24
C ARG A 388 -4.09 13.24 -17.00
N LEU A 389 -2.77 13.32 -16.87
CA LEU A 389 -2.11 13.88 -15.69
C LEU A 389 -1.56 15.30 -15.93
N GLU A 390 -1.34 15.69 -17.19
CA GLU A 390 -0.96 17.04 -17.58
C GLU A 390 -1.97 18.05 -17.02
N THR A 391 -1.46 19.04 -16.30
CA THR A 391 -2.25 20.14 -15.72
C THR A 391 -1.67 21.47 -16.18
N GLU A 392 -0.77 22.05 -15.38
CA GLU A 392 -0.15 23.32 -15.70
C GLU A 392 1.17 23.14 -16.46
N PRO A 393 1.54 24.04 -17.40
CA PRO A 393 2.72 23.89 -18.24
C PRO A 393 4.03 23.70 -17.48
N HIS A 394 4.12 24.30 -16.29
CA HIS A 394 5.30 24.30 -15.44
C HIS A 394 5.44 23.04 -14.57
N ILE A 395 4.36 22.25 -14.44
CA ILE A 395 4.37 20.97 -13.71
C ILE A 395 4.89 19.88 -14.66
N LEU A 396 6.21 19.84 -14.83
CA LEU A 396 6.84 18.94 -15.80
C LEU A 396 6.70 17.46 -15.41
N THR A 397 6.57 17.14 -14.12
CA THR A 397 6.41 15.77 -13.63
C THR A 397 5.26 15.03 -14.31
N THR A 398 4.07 15.63 -14.31
CA THR A 398 2.88 14.97 -14.86
C THR A 398 2.94 14.90 -16.38
N ARG A 399 3.49 15.94 -17.02
CA ARG A 399 3.73 15.97 -18.47
C ARG A 399 4.68 14.87 -18.93
N VAL A 400 5.78 14.63 -18.20
CA VAL A 400 6.71 13.54 -18.49
C VAL A 400 6.04 12.18 -18.31
N ILE A 401 5.26 11.99 -17.24
CA ILE A 401 4.52 10.75 -17.01
C ILE A 401 3.55 10.49 -18.17
N ASP A 402 2.79 11.49 -18.60
CA ASP A 402 1.84 11.34 -19.71
C ASP A 402 2.48 10.91 -21.04
N LEU A 403 3.75 11.24 -21.27
CA LEU A 403 4.48 10.86 -22.48
C LEU A 403 5.15 9.48 -22.35
N MET A 404 5.75 9.19 -21.19
CA MET A 404 6.57 7.99 -20.99
C MET A 404 5.79 6.81 -20.41
N MET A 405 4.78 7.08 -19.59
CA MET A 405 3.93 6.07 -18.96
C MET A 405 2.45 6.55 -18.96
N PRO A 406 1.75 6.51 -20.11
CA PRO A 406 0.33 6.86 -20.17
C PRO A 406 -0.48 5.96 -19.24
N VAL A 407 -1.36 6.54 -18.42
CA VAL A 407 -2.15 5.77 -17.44
C VAL A 407 -3.63 5.79 -17.78
N GLY A 408 -4.31 4.66 -17.62
CA GLY A 408 -5.75 4.55 -17.79
C GLY A 408 -6.51 4.19 -16.52
N LYS A 409 -7.83 4.35 -16.58
CA LYS A 409 -8.79 3.86 -15.60
C LYS A 409 -8.70 2.33 -15.52
N GLY A 410 -8.29 1.82 -14.36
CA GLY A 410 -8.04 0.41 -14.13
C GLY A 410 -6.57 -0.04 -14.18
N GLN A 411 -5.62 0.90 -14.27
CA GLN A 411 -4.19 0.58 -14.34
C GLN A 411 -3.64 -0.01 -13.04
N ARG A 412 -2.68 -0.93 -13.17
CA ARG A 412 -1.78 -1.41 -12.10
C ARG A 412 -0.40 -0.81 -12.31
N ALA A 413 -0.22 0.41 -11.83
CA ALA A 413 1.01 1.18 -12.01
C ALA A 413 1.97 0.96 -10.83
N LEU A 414 3.24 0.72 -11.13
CA LEU A 414 4.33 0.65 -10.17
C LEU A 414 5.27 1.84 -10.35
N ILE A 415 5.49 2.60 -9.29
CA ILE A 415 6.49 3.67 -9.25
C ILE A 415 7.74 3.10 -8.58
N VAL A 416 8.70 2.68 -9.40
CA VAL A 416 9.93 2.02 -8.97
C VAL A 416 10.93 3.10 -8.62
N SER A 417 11.20 3.28 -7.33
CA SER A 417 12.01 4.39 -6.84
C SER A 417 13.07 3.91 -5.86
N PRO A 418 14.34 4.28 -6.07
CA PRO A 418 15.31 4.23 -4.98
C PRO A 418 14.96 5.28 -3.92
N PRO A 419 15.46 5.11 -2.68
CA PRO A 419 15.39 6.14 -1.65
C PRO A 419 15.91 7.49 -2.15
N LYS A 420 15.22 8.58 -1.76
CA LYS A 420 15.55 9.99 -2.09
C LYS A 420 15.45 10.39 -3.57
N ALA A 421 14.87 9.57 -4.46
CA ALA A 421 14.71 9.93 -5.87
C ALA A 421 13.49 10.82 -6.19
N GLY A 422 12.72 11.25 -5.18
CA GLY A 422 11.55 12.12 -5.36
C GLY A 422 10.20 11.38 -5.48
N LYS A 423 10.12 10.12 -5.01
CA LYS A 423 8.89 9.31 -4.91
C LYS A 423 7.67 10.10 -4.43
N THR A 424 7.78 10.76 -3.28
CA THR A 424 6.66 11.45 -2.63
C THR A 424 6.16 12.62 -3.49
N SER A 425 7.07 13.39 -4.09
CA SER A 425 6.71 14.50 -5.00
C SER A 425 6.01 14.00 -6.25
N VAL A 426 6.42 12.85 -6.80
CA VAL A 426 5.74 12.22 -7.94
C VAL A 426 4.34 11.76 -7.54
N LEU A 427 4.19 11.10 -6.39
CA LEU A 427 2.89 10.63 -5.91
C LEU A 427 1.91 11.78 -5.65
N GLN A 428 2.38 12.87 -5.04
CA GLN A 428 1.60 14.10 -4.84
C GLN A 428 1.21 14.75 -6.17
N ALA A 429 2.11 14.81 -7.13
CA ALA A 429 1.82 15.37 -8.45
C ALA A 429 0.73 14.56 -9.17
N ILE A 430 0.77 13.22 -9.10
CA ILE A 430 -0.28 12.35 -9.63
C ILE A 430 -1.62 12.59 -8.91
N ALA A 431 -1.61 12.64 -7.58
CA ALA A 431 -2.79 12.87 -6.76
C ALA A 431 -3.50 14.19 -7.11
N ASN A 432 -2.72 15.27 -7.21
CA ASN A 432 -3.23 16.59 -7.54
C ASN A 432 -3.73 16.67 -8.99
N ALA A 433 -3.02 16.04 -9.92
CA ALA A 433 -3.46 15.97 -11.31
C ALA A 433 -4.80 15.26 -11.46
N ILE A 434 -4.98 14.11 -10.79
CA ILE A 434 -6.25 13.37 -10.81
C ILE A 434 -7.38 14.22 -10.19
N SER A 435 -7.10 14.89 -9.07
CA SER A 435 -8.10 15.75 -8.41
C SER A 435 -8.55 16.93 -9.26
N VAL A 436 -7.70 17.41 -10.18
CA VAL A 436 -7.99 18.55 -11.06
C VAL A 436 -8.65 18.08 -12.36
N ASN A 437 -8.10 17.05 -13.00
CA ASN A 437 -8.53 16.61 -14.33
C ASN A 437 -9.69 15.60 -14.29
N ASN A 438 -9.80 14.84 -13.20
CA ASN A 438 -10.80 13.78 -13.01
C ASN A 438 -11.46 13.89 -11.63
N PRO A 439 -12.19 14.99 -11.33
CA PRO A 439 -12.82 15.19 -10.02
C PRO A 439 -13.93 14.16 -9.71
N GLU A 440 -14.40 13.42 -10.71
CA GLU A 440 -15.34 12.30 -10.55
C GLU A 440 -14.70 11.05 -9.93
N VAL A 441 -13.37 10.94 -9.99
CA VAL A 441 -12.62 9.79 -9.49
C VAL A 441 -12.48 9.89 -7.97
N TYR A 442 -12.82 8.80 -7.27
CA TYR A 442 -12.62 8.70 -5.84
C TYR A 442 -11.16 8.42 -5.52
N LEU A 443 -10.45 9.42 -5.00
CA LEU A 443 -9.02 9.34 -4.68
C LEU A 443 -8.80 8.88 -3.23
N MET A 444 -8.11 7.75 -3.08
CA MET A 444 -7.67 7.19 -1.80
C MET A 444 -6.14 7.17 -1.75
N VAL A 445 -5.56 7.65 -0.66
CA VAL A 445 -4.11 7.58 -0.42
C VAL A 445 -3.86 6.70 0.79
N VAL A 446 -3.19 5.56 0.57
CA VAL A 446 -2.91 4.55 1.60
C VAL A 446 -1.42 4.58 1.93
N LEU A 447 -1.09 5.06 3.12
CA LEU A 447 0.29 5.21 3.60
C LEU A 447 0.57 4.13 4.66
N VAL A 448 1.58 3.30 4.41
CA VAL A 448 1.90 2.13 5.25
C VAL A 448 3.35 2.19 5.68
N ASP A 449 3.58 2.09 6.99
CA ASP A 449 4.92 2.11 7.60
C ASP A 449 5.73 3.35 7.18
N GLU A 450 5.04 4.49 7.08
CA GLU A 450 5.64 5.76 6.69
C GLU A 450 5.72 6.75 7.86
N ARG A 451 6.55 7.78 7.70
CA ARG A 451 6.81 8.75 8.75
C ARG A 451 5.60 9.67 9.01
N PRO A 452 5.29 10.01 10.28
CA PRO A 452 4.17 10.90 10.62
C PRO A 452 4.20 12.27 9.91
N GLU A 453 5.39 12.83 9.70
CA GLU A 453 5.56 14.08 8.95
C GLU A 453 5.16 13.95 7.48
N GLU A 454 5.48 12.82 6.83
CA GLU A 454 5.09 12.54 5.44
C GLU A 454 3.58 12.30 5.33
N VAL A 455 2.98 11.65 6.32
CA VAL A 455 1.51 11.50 6.42
C VAL A 455 0.83 12.87 6.52
N THR A 456 1.33 13.74 7.39
CA THR A 456 0.76 15.08 7.58
C THR A 456 0.90 15.93 6.31
N ASP A 457 2.04 15.83 5.63
CA ASP A 457 2.28 16.53 4.36
C ASP A 457 1.30 16.08 3.27
N MET A 458 1.08 14.77 3.15
CA MET A 458 0.11 14.19 2.21
C MET A 458 -1.32 14.63 2.51
N GLN A 459 -1.72 14.64 3.79
CA GLN A 459 -3.05 15.09 4.24
C GLN A 459 -3.34 16.55 3.91
N ARG A 460 -2.32 17.41 3.92
CA ARG A 460 -2.47 18.84 3.62
C ARG A 460 -2.40 19.13 2.13
N SER A 461 -1.65 18.32 1.39
CA SER A 461 -1.34 18.59 -0.02
C SER A 461 -2.33 17.95 -0.99
N VAL A 462 -2.97 16.84 -0.62
CA VAL A 462 -3.84 16.06 -1.52
C VAL A 462 -5.31 16.21 -1.14
N LYS A 463 -6.15 16.47 -2.15
CA LYS A 463 -7.61 16.47 -2.02
C LYS A 463 -8.15 15.06 -2.22
N GLY A 464 -8.11 14.24 -1.19
CA GLY A 464 -8.60 12.87 -1.21
C GLY A 464 -8.70 12.27 0.18
N GLU A 465 -9.18 11.03 0.25
CA GLU A 465 -9.22 10.27 1.49
C GLU A 465 -7.82 9.75 1.82
N VAL A 466 -7.18 10.29 2.86
CA VAL A 466 -5.85 9.85 3.30
C VAL A 466 -5.96 8.90 4.47
N ILE A 467 -5.53 7.66 4.26
CA ILE A 467 -5.57 6.54 5.18
C ILE A 467 -4.13 6.16 5.52
N ALA A 468 -3.76 6.19 6.80
CA ALA A 468 -2.37 5.98 7.18
C ALA A 468 -2.21 5.06 8.40
N SER A 469 -1.14 4.27 8.37
CA SER A 469 -0.62 3.51 9.49
C SER A 469 0.90 3.78 9.58
N THR A 470 1.28 4.66 10.50
CA THR A 470 2.66 5.16 10.68
C THR A 470 3.60 4.08 11.21
N PHE A 471 4.91 4.20 10.95
CA PHE A 471 5.93 3.17 11.26
C PHE A 471 6.05 2.77 12.75
N ASP A 472 5.51 3.56 13.66
CA ASP A 472 5.52 3.29 15.11
C ASP A 472 4.47 2.23 15.52
N ARG A 473 3.62 1.81 14.59
CA ARG A 473 2.58 0.80 14.80
C ARG A 473 3.09 -0.62 14.51
N PRO A 474 2.43 -1.65 15.08
CA PRO A 474 2.81 -3.03 14.80
C PRO A 474 2.49 -3.43 13.35
N PRO A 475 3.22 -4.41 12.77
CA PRO A 475 2.98 -4.87 11.40
C PRO A 475 1.54 -5.34 11.10
N GLY A 476 0.83 -5.87 12.09
CA GLY A 476 -0.57 -6.28 11.93
C GLY A 476 -1.54 -5.10 11.70
N ASP A 477 -1.22 -3.91 12.21
CA ASP A 477 -2.02 -2.71 11.95
C ASP A 477 -1.87 -2.27 10.49
N HIS A 478 -0.66 -2.38 9.94
CA HIS A 478 -0.37 -2.06 8.54
C HIS A 478 -1.15 -2.95 7.58
N THR A 479 -1.16 -4.27 7.82
CA THR A 479 -1.92 -5.21 6.98
C THR A 479 -3.41 -4.99 7.10
N THR A 480 -3.92 -4.75 8.32
CA THR A 480 -5.35 -4.48 8.57
C THR A 480 -5.84 -3.24 7.82
N VAL A 481 -5.09 -2.13 7.90
CA VAL A 481 -5.43 -0.89 7.19
C VAL A 481 -5.45 -1.08 5.69
N ALA A 482 -4.43 -1.73 5.13
CA ALA A 482 -4.36 -1.98 3.69
C ALA A 482 -5.54 -2.86 3.21
N GLU A 483 -5.85 -3.94 3.94
CA GLU A 483 -6.96 -4.83 3.60
C GLU A 483 -8.31 -4.15 3.63
N LEU A 484 -8.59 -3.37 4.68
CA LEU A 484 -9.86 -2.68 4.78
C LEU A 484 -9.97 -1.57 3.72
N SER A 485 -8.86 -0.88 3.41
CA SER A 485 -8.80 0.15 2.35
C SER A 485 -9.11 -0.43 0.97
N ILE A 486 -8.53 -1.57 0.62
CA ILE A 486 -8.78 -2.18 -0.69
C ILE A 486 -10.19 -2.79 -0.78
N GLU A 487 -10.72 -3.34 0.30
CA GLU A 487 -12.12 -3.79 0.32
C GLU A 487 -13.07 -2.59 0.16
N ARG A 488 -12.79 -1.46 0.82
CA ARG A 488 -13.56 -0.22 0.62
C ARG A 488 -13.55 0.23 -0.84
N ALA A 489 -12.38 0.24 -1.48
CA ALA A 489 -12.24 0.59 -2.90
C ALA A 489 -13.07 -0.36 -3.79
N LYS A 490 -13.06 -1.68 -3.53
CA LYS A 490 -13.89 -2.64 -4.28
C LYS A 490 -15.39 -2.36 -4.13
N ARG A 491 -15.86 -2.02 -2.92
CA ARG A 491 -17.28 -1.70 -2.68
C ARG A 491 -17.71 -0.45 -3.46
N LEU A 492 -16.85 0.55 -3.59
CA LEU A 492 -17.10 1.74 -4.42
C LEU A 492 -17.18 1.38 -5.91
N VAL A 493 -16.28 0.53 -6.40
CA VAL A 493 -16.27 0.09 -7.81
C VAL A 493 -17.50 -0.76 -8.16
N GLU A 494 -17.99 -1.58 -7.22
CA GLU A 494 -19.26 -2.32 -7.37
C GLU A 494 -20.48 -1.42 -7.60
N MET A 495 -20.39 -0.14 -7.20
CA MET A 495 -21.43 0.87 -7.44
C MET A 495 -21.21 1.67 -8.73
N GLY A 496 -20.18 1.34 -9.51
CA GLY A 496 -19.88 2.03 -10.76
C GLY A 496 -18.92 3.20 -10.63
N HIS A 497 -18.30 3.43 -9.47
CA HIS A 497 -17.33 4.52 -9.31
C HIS A 497 -15.95 4.14 -9.84
N ASP A 498 -15.26 5.12 -10.43
CA ASP A 498 -13.83 5.05 -10.68
C ASP A 498 -13.06 5.40 -9.42
N VAL A 499 -12.19 4.50 -8.98
CA VAL A 499 -11.40 4.65 -7.75
C VAL A 499 -9.92 4.59 -8.08
N VAL A 500 -9.16 5.56 -7.57
CA VAL A 500 -7.70 5.54 -7.61
C VAL A 500 -7.17 5.36 -6.20
N VAL A 501 -6.32 4.35 -6.01
CA VAL A 501 -5.58 4.11 -4.76
C VAL A 501 -4.11 4.40 -4.97
N LEU A 502 -3.58 5.37 -4.24
CA LEU A 502 -2.16 5.69 -4.16
C LEU A 502 -1.56 4.99 -2.94
N LEU A 503 -0.84 3.89 -3.16
CA LEU A 503 -0.20 3.11 -2.10
C LEU A 503 1.27 3.47 -1.94
N ASP A 504 1.65 3.88 -0.73
CA ASP A 504 3.02 4.15 -0.35
C ASP A 504 3.41 3.35 0.92
N SER A 505 4.08 2.20 0.82
CA SER A 505 4.58 1.53 -0.39
C SER A 505 4.22 0.05 -0.42
N ILE A 506 4.20 -0.57 -1.61
CA ILE A 506 3.96 -2.02 -1.74
C ILE A 506 5.10 -2.82 -1.11
N THR A 507 6.34 -2.30 -1.16
CA THR A 507 7.50 -2.95 -0.54
C THR A 507 7.37 -3.02 0.98
N ARG A 508 6.98 -1.90 1.62
CA ARG A 508 6.72 -1.87 3.06
C ARG A 508 5.51 -2.73 3.44
N LEU A 509 4.46 -2.75 2.63
CA LEU A 509 3.33 -3.66 2.85
C LEU A 509 3.77 -5.13 2.78
N GLY A 510 4.60 -5.50 1.79
CA GLY A 510 5.20 -6.83 1.70
C GLY A 510 6.02 -7.22 2.93
N ARG A 511 6.81 -6.29 3.47
CA ARG A 511 7.53 -6.47 4.74
C ARG A 511 6.57 -6.68 5.91
N ALA A 512 5.51 -5.89 6.01
CA ALA A 512 4.51 -6.01 7.07
C ALA A 512 3.84 -7.39 7.07
N TYR A 513 3.45 -7.90 5.90
CA TYR A 513 2.91 -9.26 5.77
C TYR A 513 3.93 -10.34 6.14
N ASN A 514 5.19 -10.18 5.72
CA ASN A 514 6.26 -11.12 6.07
C ASN A 514 6.52 -11.19 7.58
N LEU A 515 6.34 -10.09 8.29
CA LEU A 515 6.52 -10.02 9.75
C LEU A 515 5.27 -10.44 10.53
N ALA A 516 4.07 -10.21 9.98
CA ALA A 516 2.80 -10.50 10.65
C ALA A 516 2.31 -11.94 10.41
N ALA A 517 2.68 -12.57 9.28
CA ALA A 517 2.22 -13.90 8.95
C ALA A 517 2.93 -14.98 9.78
N PRO A 518 2.23 -16.07 10.16
CA PRO A 518 2.88 -17.26 10.71
C PRO A 518 3.89 -17.84 9.73
N ALA A 519 5.04 -18.31 10.22
CA ALA A 519 6.09 -18.88 9.37
C ALA A 519 5.57 -20.14 8.63
N SER A 520 5.68 -20.16 7.30
CA SER A 520 5.27 -21.30 6.47
C SER A 520 6.31 -22.44 6.45
N GLY A 521 7.53 -22.15 6.93
CA GLY A 521 8.69 -23.04 6.84
C GLY A 521 9.38 -23.04 5.45
N ARG A 522 8.84 -22.29 4.47
CA ARG A 522 9.43 -22.13 3.13
C ARG A 522 9.85 -20.68 2.93
N ILE A 523 11.14 -20.42 3.17
CA ILE A 523 11.73 -19.09 3.08
C ILE A 523 12.46 -18.99 1.75
N LEU A 524 12.09 -17.99 0.95
CA LEU A 524 12.76 -17.61 -0.29
C LEU A 524 14.09 -16.91 0.01
N SER A 525 14.92 -16.74 -1.02
CA SER A 525 16.12 -15.91 -0.93
C SER A 525 15.77 -14.52 -0.36
N GLY A 526 16.65 -13.97 0.48
CA GLY A 526 16.40 -12.67 1.11
C GLY A 526 15.50 -12.69 2.35
N GLY A 527 15.12 -13.86 2.88
CA GLY A 527 14.39 -13.99 4.15
C GLY A 527 12.89 -13.72 4.05
N VAL A 528 12.34 -13.84 2.84
CA VAL A 528 10.92 -13.60 2.56
C VAL A 528 10.18 -14.94 2.54
N ASP A 529 9.12 -15.06 3.32
CA ASP A 529 8.28 -16.24 3.33
C ASP A 529 7.48 -16.34 2.02
N SER A 530 7.44 -17.53 1.43
CA SER A 530 6.74 -17.78 0.16
C SER A 530 5.24 -17.44 0.18
N THR A 531 4.60 -17.52 1.35
CA THR A 531 3.17 -17.22 1.52
C THR A 531 2.89 -15.75 1.82
N ALA A 532 3.88 -15.02 2.34
CA ALA A 532 3.73 -13.62 2.75
C ALA A 532 3.46 -12.67 1.58
N LEU A 533 3.89 -13.01 0.36
CA LEU A 533 3.70 -12.17 -0.83
C LEU A 533 2.33 -12.33 -1.49
N PHE A 534 1.56 -13.35 -1.11
CA PHE A 534 0.27 -13.62 -1.73
C PHE A 534 -0.77 -12.51 -1.46
N PRO A 535 -0.98 -12.03 -0.22
CA PRO A 535 -1.96 -10.96 0.02
C PRO A 535 -1.60 -9.63 -0.66
N PRO A 536 -0.37 -9.10 -0.60
CA PRO A 536 0.02 -7.91 -1.38
C PRO A 536 -0.12 -8.09 -2.90
N LYS A 537 0.17 -9.29 -3.43
CA LYS A 537 -0.02 -9.58 -4.86
C LYS A 537 -1.50 -9.52 -5.23
N ARG A 538 -2.39 -10.01 -4.36
CA ARG A 538 -3.85 -9.85 -4.52
C ARG A 538 -4.31 -8.41 -4.36
N PHE A 539 -3.67 -7.62 -3.49
CA PHE A 539 -3.94 -6.18 -3.36
C PHE A 539 -3.67 -5.47 -4.68
N LEU A 540 -2.46 -5.61 -5.23
CA LEU A 540 -2.10 -4.97 -6.50
C LEU A 540 -2.91 -5.53 -7.68
N GLY A 541 -3.15 -6.85 -7.68
CA GLY A 541 -3.98 -7.54 -8.69
C GLY A 541 -5.48 -7.24 -8.59
N ALA A 542 -5.93 -6.50 -7.58
CA ALA A 542 -7.30 -6.02 -7.53
C ALA A 542 -7.56 -4.98 -8.63
N ALA A 543 -6.57 -4.13 -8.94
CA ALA A 543 -6.75 -3.08 -9.95
C ALA A 543 -7.01 -3.64 -11.34
N ARG A 544 -8.12 -3.17 -11.93
CA ARG A 544 -8.68 -3.61 -13.21
C ARG A 544 -9.70 -2.59 -13.68
N ASN A 545 -9.83 -2.47 -14.99
CA ASN A 545 -11.00 -1.85 -15.60
C ASN A 545 -12.14 -2.86 -15.62
N ILE A 546 -13.40 -2.42 -15.54
CA ILE A 546 -14.56 -3.33 -15.49
C ILE A 546 -15.54 -2.99 -16.61
N GLU A 547 -15.99 -4.03 -17.30
CA GLU A 547 -17.04 -3.91 -18.31
C GLU A 547 -18.38 -3.49 -17.68
N GLY A 548 -18.95 -2.37 -18.15
CA GLY A 548 -20.27 -1.88 -17.69
C GLY A 548 -20.31 -1.42 -16.22
N GLY A 549 -19.14 -1.17 -15.62
CA GLY A 549 -18.99 -0.70 -14.25
C GLY A 549 -17.95 0.40 -14.12
N GLY A 550 -17.47 0.64 -12.90
CA GLY A 550 -16.36 1.57 -12.64
C GLY A 550 -15.00 0.89 -12.72
N SER A 551 -13.92 1.62 -12.48
CA SER A 551 -12.57 1.08 -12.53
C SER A 551 -11.84 1.15 -11.19
N LEU A 552 -10.93 0.20 -10.94
CA LEU A 552 -9.98 0.28 -9.82
C LEU A 552 -8.57 0.50 -10.36
N THR A 553 -8.02 1.68 -10.15
CA THR A 553 -6.65 2.04 -10.50
C THR A 553 -5.78 2.03 -9.24
N ILE A 554 -4.61 1.41 -9.30
CA ILE A 554 -3.65 1.42 -8.19
C ILE A 554 -2.31 1.95 -8.70
N PHE A 555 -1.81 3.01 -8.08
CA PHE A 555 -0.41 3.41 -8.15
C PHE A 555 0.26 2.96 -6.87
N ALA A 556 1.21 2.05 -6.96
CA ALA A 556 1.97 1.62 -5.80
C ALA A 556 3.44 1.94 -5.98
N THR A 557 4.04 2.55 -4.95
CA THR A 557 5.48 2.79 -4.96
C THR A 557 6.20 1.51 -4.56
N ALA A 558 7.31 1.21 -5.24
CA ALA A 558 8.18 0.07 -4.95
C ALA A 558 9.60 0.58 -4.70
N LEU A 559 10.16 0.22 -3.55
CA LEU A 559 11.52 0.58 -3.18
C LEU A 559 12.51 -0.39 -3.82
N VAL A 560 13.50 0.16 -4.52
CA VAL A 560 14.63 -0.58 -5.11
C VAL A 560 15.96 -0.01 -4.64
N GLU A 561 17.05 -0.74 -4.87
CA GLU A 561 18.41 -0.31 -4.50
C GLU A 561 18.56 0.09 -3.02
N THR A 562 17.82 -0.58 -2.14
CA THR A 562 17.87 -0.38 -0.69
C THR A 562 19.05 -1.09 -0.03
N GLY A 563 19.72 -1.98 -0.77
CA GLY A 563 20.73 -2.90 -0.25
C GLY A 563 20.15 -4.15 0.44
N SER A 564 18.82 -4.29 0.51
CA SER A 564 18.16 -5.46 1.09
C SER A 564 17.80 -6.48 0.02
N ALA A 565 18.35 -7.70 0.12
CA ALA A 565 17.98 -8.80 -0.77
C ALA A 565 16.48 -9.14 -0.70
N GLY A 566 15.85 -8.97 0.47
CA GLY A 566 14.41 -9.15 0.64
C GLY A 566 13.58 -8.17 -0.19
N ASP A 567 13.98 -6.89 -0.25
CA ASP A 567 13.28 -5.89 -1.09
C ASP A 567 13.39 -6.22 -2.57
N THR A 568 14.57 -6.70 -3.02
CA THR A 568 14.76 -7.14 -4.40
C THR A 568 13.78 -8.26 -4.75
N VAL A 569 13.66 -9.28 -3.89
CA VAL A 569 12.72 -10.39 -4.12
C VAL A 569 11.26 -9.92 -4.12
N ILE A 570 10.91 -9.03 -3.18
CA ILE A 570 9.57 -8.42 -3.13
C ILE A 570 9.27 -7.66 -4.44
N PHE A 571 10.22 -6.86 -4.91
CA PHE A 571 10.06 -6.09 -6.14
C PHE A 571 9.87 -6.99 -7.37
N GLU A 572 10.72 -8.00 -7.55
CA GLU A 572 10.64 -8.93 -8.69
C GLU A 572 9.28 -9.64 -8.76
N GLU A 573 8.71 -10.02 -7.62
CA GLU A 573 7.38 -10.66 -7.56
C GLU A 573 6.23 -9.71 -7.97
N PHE A 574 6.33 -8.42 -7.66
CA PHE A 574 5.31 -7.44 -8.03
C PHE A 574 5.49 -6.89 -9.44
N LYS A 575 6.72 -6.84 -9.96
CA LYS A 575 7.01 -6.39 -11.33
C LYS A 575 6.20 -7.17 -12.37
N GLY A 576 6.04 -8.49 -12.19
CA GLY A 576 5.22 -9.32 -13.06
C GLY A 576 3.70 -9.10 -12.94
N THR A 577 3.24 -8.43 -11.88
CA THR A 577 1.82 -8.20 -11.58
C THR A 577 1.33 -6.85 -12.13
N GLY A 578 2.21 -5.85 -12.15
CA GLY A 578 1.96 -4.53 -12.73
C GLY A 578 1.85 -4.55 -14.26
N ASN A 579 1.17 -3.54 -14.82
CA ASN A 579 1.07 -3.32 -16.27
C ASN A 579 1.51 -1.91 -16.70
N ALA A 580 1.89 -1.04 -15.77
CA ALA A 580 2.62 0.20 -16.03
C ALA A 580 3.77 0.33 -15.02
N GLU A 581 4.91 0.84 -15.46
CA GLU A 581 6.12 1.02 -14.64
C GLU A 581 6.70 2.41 -14.89
N LEU A 582 6.85 3.20 -13.84
CA LEU A 582 7.58 4.47 -13.84
C LEU A 582 8.84 4.27 -13.01
N LYS A 583 10.00 4.25 -13.66
CA LYS A 583 11.27 4.09 -12.97
C LYS A 583 11.89 5.45 -12.66
N LEU A 584 12.28 5.66 -11.41
CA LEU A 584 13.09 6.79 -10.98
C LEU A 584 14.55 6.36 -10.83
N ASP A 585 15.48 7.20 -11.26
CA ASP A 585 16.91 6.92 -11.24
C ASP A 585 17.63 7.78 -10.19
N ARG A 586 18.46 7.13 -9.35
CA ARG A 586 19.23 7.80 -8.29
C ARG A 586 20.28 8.76 -8.86
N LYS A 587 20.96 8.41 -9.95
CA LYS A 587 22.00 9.24 -10.59
C LYS A 587 21.43 10.53 -11.13
N ILE A 588 20.21 10.49 -11.67
CA ILE A 588 19.49 11.68 -12.15
C ILE A 588 19.11 12.57 -10.94
N ALA A 589 18.59 11.96 -9.87
CA ALA A 589 18.22 12.66 -8.64
C ALA A 589 19.43 13.30 -7.91
N ASP A 590 20.57 12.62 -7.84
CA ASP A 590 21.81 13.12 -7.22
C ASP A 590 22.33 14.39 -7.91
N LYS A 591 22.05 14.53 -9.21
CA LYS A 591 22.34 15.75 -10.00
C LYS A 591 21.26 16.84 -9.89
N ARG A 592 20.24 16.62 -9.05
CA ARG A 592 19.10 17.52 -8.81
C ARG A 592 18.24 17.78 -10.05
N ILE A 593 18.15 16.81 -10.95
CA ILE A 593 17.26 16.87 -12.10
C ILE A 593 15.93 16.22 -11.69
N PHE A 594 14.85 17.00 -11.71
CA PHE A 594 13.51 16.54 -11.35
C PHE A 594 12.49 16.88 -12.44
N PRO A 595 11.55 15.97 -12.76
CA PRO A 595 11.40 14.60 -12.24
C PRO A 595 12.57 13.68 -12.62
N ALA A 596 13.03 12.85 -11.68
CA ALA A 596 14.18 11.95 -11.87
C ALA A 596 13.78 10.64 -12.59
N VAL A 597 13.04 10.75 -13.68
CA VAL A 597 12.45 9.62 -14.41
C VAL A 597 13.46 9.06 -15.41
N ASP A 598 13.64 7.74 -15.39
CA ASP A 598 14.33 7.00 -16.46
C ASP A 598 13.35 6.77 -17.61
N VAL A 599 13.49 7.59 -18.65
CA VAL A 599 12.58 7.61 -19.81
C VAL A 599 12.64 6.33 -20.64
N ASP A 600 13.74 5.59 -20.59
CA ASP A 600 13.93 4.36 -21.36
C ASP A 600 13.24 3.16 -20.71
N GLN A 601 13.35 3.07 -19.38
CA GLN A 601 12.80 1.95 -18.62
C GLN A 601 11.34 2.16 -18.19
N SER A 602 10.82 3.38 -18.30
CA SER A 602 9.42 3.68 -17.99
C SER A 602 8.51 3.31 -19.16
N SER A 603 7.43 2.58 -18.90
CA SER A 603 6.54 2.10 -19.98
C SER A 603 5.16 1.70 -19.47
N THR A 604 4.21 1.60 -20.40
CA THR A 604 2.87 1.03 -20.15
C THR A 604 2.56 -0.06 -21.16
N ARG A 605 2.05 -1.21 -20.68
CA ARG A 605 1.57 -2.28 -21.53
C ARG A 605 0.26 -1.88 -22.21
N LYS A 606 0.13 -2.18 -23.50
CA LYS A 606 -1.04 -1.87 -24.31
C LYS A 606 -1.41 -0.38 -24.34
N GLU A 607 -0.40 0.50 -24.41
CA GLU A 607 -0.62 1.95 -24.46
C GLU A 607 -1.37 2.41 -25.72
N GLU A 608 -1.38 1.58 -26.78
CA GLU A 608 -2.18 1.81 -27.99
C GLU A 608 -3.70 1.85 -27.73
N LEU A 609 -4.16 1.34 -26.58
CA LEU A 609 -5.56 1.45 -26.15
C LEU A 609 -5.87 2.79 -25.47
N LEU A 610 -4.84 3.54 -25.07
CA LEU A 610 -4.95 4.80 -24.33
C LEU A 610 -4.61 6.02 -25.18
N LEU A 611 -3.81 5.82 -26.23
CA LEU A 611 -3.36 6.86 -27.15
C LEU A 611 -4.10 6.78 -28.48
N SER A 612 -4.34 7.93 -29.11
CA SER A 612 -4.79 7.93 -30.50
C SER A 612 -3.70 7.39 -31.44
N PRO A 613 -4.04 6.83 -32.62
CA PRO A 613 -3.04 6.30 -33.55
C PRO A 613 -1.96 7.32 -33.95
N ASP A 614 -2.35 8.58 -34.17
CA ASP A 614 -1.43 9.66 -34.52
C ASP A 614 -0.50 10.01 -33.35
N GLU A 615 -1.06 10.12 -32.14
CA GLU A 615 -0.29 10.38 -30.92
C GLU A 615 0.70 9.25 -30.63
N LEU A 616 0.27 7.99 -30.79
CA LEU A 616 1.11 6.82 -30.63
C LEU A 616 2.29 6.84 -31.60
N ALA A 617 2.04 7.10 -32.89
CA ALA A 617 3.09 7.14 -33.91
C ALA A 617 4.17 8.19 -33.58
N VAL A 618 3.77 9.37 -33.10
CA VAL A 618 4.71 10.42 -32.69
C VAL A 618 5.43 10.05 -31.39
N THR A 619 4.73 9.46 -30.42
CA THR A 619 5.31 9.04 -29.14
C THR A 619 6.37 7.95 -29.34
N VAL A 620 6.14 7.00 -30.24
CA VAL A 620 7.13 5.98 -30.61
C VAL A 620 8.37 6.62 -31.23
N LYS A 621 8.21 7.61 -32.12
CA LYS A 621 9.34 8.36 -32.68
C LYS A 621 10.13 9.09 -31.60
N LEU A 622 9.43 9.75 -30.66
CA LEU A 622 10.05 10.40 -29.51
C LEU A 622 10.88 9.40 -28.70
N ARG A 623 10.33 8.23 -28.36
CA ARG A 623 11.05 7.20 -27.61
C ARG A 623 12.29 6.68 -28.33
N ARG A 624 12.22 6.48 -29.66
CA ARG A 624 13.41 6.10 -30.46
C ARG A 624 14.54 7.12 -30.37
N VAL A 625 14.21 8.42 -30.39
CA VAL A 625 15.19 9.49 -30.23
C VAL A 625 15.79 9.50 -28.82
N LEU A 626 14.95 9.34 -27.79
CA LEU A 626 15.40 9.34 -26.40
C LEU A 626 16.26 8.11 -26.06
N HIS A 627 15.93 6.93 -26.61
CA HIS A 627 16.70 5.69 -26.42
C HIS A 627 18.11 5.77 -27.04
N ALA A 628 18.34 6.63 -28.04
CA ALA A 628 19.67 6.81 -28.63
C ALA A 628 20.63 7.58 -27.69
N LEU A 629 20.11 8.20 -26.63
CA LEU A 629 20.86 8.97 -25.65
C LEU A 629 21.03 8.17 -24.36
N ASP A 630 22.00 8.56 -23.53
CA ASP A 630 22.03 8.07 -22.15
C ASP A 630 20.82 8.61 -21.36
N SER A 631 20.35 7.85 -20.36
CA SER A 631 19.14 8.20 -19.60
C SER A 631 19.15 9.63 -19.03
N GLN A 632 20.32 10.16 -18.66
CA GLN A 632 20.43 11.50 -18.10
C GLN A 632 20.31 12.56 -19.19
N ALA A 633 21.07 12.45 -20.29
CA ALA A 633 20.94 13.36 -21.42
C ALA A 633 19.54 13.32 -22.04
N ALA A 634 18.89 12.14 -22.04
CA ALA A 634 17.54 11.96 -22.54
C ALA A 634 16.51 12.78 -21.74
N ILE A 635 16.52 12.68 -20.39
CA ILE A 635 15.58 13.44 -19.56
C ILE A 635 15.88 14.95 -19.62
N GLU A 636 17.15 15.36 -19.64
CA GLU A 636 17.52 16.78 -19.77
C GLU A 636 17.02 17.37 -21.08
N LEU A 637 17.24 16.67 -22.20
CA LEU A 637 16.73 17.07 -23.51
C LEU A 637 15.21 17.17 -23.52
N LEU A 638 14.51 16.18 -22.93
CA LEU A 638 13.06 16.18 -22.84
C LEU A 638 12.56 17.38 -22.03
N LEU A 639 13.12 17.63 -20.85
CA LEU A 639 12.73 18.76 -20.00
C LEU A 639 12.99 20.11 -20.68
N ASP A 640 14.11 20.27 -21.38
CA ASP A 640 14.43 21.50 -22.11
C ASP A 640 13.48 21.77 -23.27
N ARG A 641 12.96 20.72 -23.92
CA ARG A 641 11.93 20.85 -24.96
C ARG A 641 10.55 21.10 -24.37
N LEU A 642 10.20 20.42 -23.27
CA LEU A 642 8.93 20.63 -22.58
C LEU A 642 8.81 22.05 -22.02
N ARG A 643 9.89 22.65 -21.51
CA ARG A 643 9.92 24.06 -21.07
C ARG A 643 9.62 25.06 -22.19
N LYS A 644 9.87 24.69 -23.45
CA LYS A 644 9.62 25.53 -24.63
C LYS A 644 8.22 25.37 -25.22
N SER A 645 7.40 24.47 -24.66
CA SER A 645 6.03 24.19 -25.10
C SER A 645 5.07 24.36 -23.94
N ARG A 646 3.85 24.80 -24.22
CA ARG A 646 2.82 24.96 -23.19
C ARG A 646 2.13 23.65 -22.86
N THR A 647 1.93 22.79 -23.85
CA THR A 647 1.23 21.52 -23.70
C THR A 647 1.97 20.36 -24.35
N ASN A 648 1.66 19.13 -23.94
CA ASN A 648 2.19 17.91 -24.55
C ASN A 648 1.75 17.76 -26.01
N ILE A 649 0.54 18.20 -26.35
CA ILE A 649 0.06 18.19 -27.74
C ILE A 649 0.92 19.12 -28.61
N GLU A 650 1.19 20.34 -28.14
CA GLU A 650 2.08 21.28 -28.85
C GLU A 650 3.49 20.69 -29.03
N PHE A 651 4.03 20.09 -27.97
CA PHE A 651 5.33 19.43 -28.01
C PHE A 651 5.37 18.29 -29.04
N LEU A 652 4.38 17.39 -29.03
CA LEU A 652 4.31 16.27 -29.97
C LEU A 652 4.18 16.76 -31.42
N MET A 653 3.42 17.82 -31.67
CA MET A 653 3.36 18.44 -33.01
C MET A 653 4.72 18.99 -33.48
N GLN A 654 5.53 19.54 -32.56
CA GLN A 654 6.89 19.97 -32.90
C GLN A 654 7.78 18.76 -33.23
N VAL A 655 7.72 17.70 -32.42
CA VAL A 655 8.48 16.45 -32.67
C VAL A 655 8.12 15.83 -34.02
N ALA A 656 6.84 15.80 -34.37
CA ALA A 656 6.36 15.29 -35.66
C ALA A 656 6.93 16.08 -36.86
N LYS A 657 7.17 17.38 -36.70
CA LYS A 657 7.76 18.24 -37.75
C LYS A 657 9.28 18.12 -37.84
N THR A 658 9.96 17.94 -36.71
CA THR A 658 11.43 17.99 -36.64
C THR A 658 12.10 16.65 -36.87
N THR A 659 11.40 15.54 -36.62
CA THR A 659 11.94 14.20 -36.83
C THR A 659 11.68 13.78 -38.28
N PRO A 660 12.71 13.59 -39.12
CA PRO A 660 12.53 13.14 -40.49
C PRO A 660 11.71 11.85 -40.51
N ALA A 661 10.81 11.71 -41.49
CA ALA A 661 10.18 10.43 -41.77
C ALA A 661 11.27 9.45 -42.24
N GLY A 662 11.88 8.73 -41.30
CA GLY A 662 12.74 7.61 -41.63
C GLY A 662 11.89 6.54 -42.31
N ASN A 663 12.29 6.15 -43.52
CA ASN A 663 11.65 5.18 -44.39
C ASN A 663 11.03 3.99 -43.61
N ASP A 664 9.71 3.85 -43.74
CA ASP A 664 9.02 2.60 -43.47
C ASP A 664 9.24 1.71 -44.72
N ASP A 665 10.08 0.68 -44.58
CA ASP A 665 10.11 -0.53 -45.40
C ASP A 665 9.75 -1.73 -44.51
#